data_AF-A0A8S4R238-F1
#
_entry.id   AF-A0A8S4R238-F1
#
_cell.length_a   1.000
_cell.length_b   1.000
_cell.length_c   1.000
_cell.angle_alpha   90.00
_cell.angle_beta   90.00
_cell.angle_gamma   90.00
#
_symmetry.space_group_name_H-M   'P 1'
#
loop_
_entity.id
_entity.type
_entity.pdbx_description
1 polymer ?
#
loop_
_entity_poly.entity_id
_entity_poly.type
_entity_poly.pdbx_seq_one_letter_code
_entity_poly.pdbx_strand_id
1 'polypeptide(L)'
;MSDNGRERDVSHSANLNSRSGIRSPPANLPRDLQKLELSFIELNKERARQKEWKKLIRDMVFQRGKIPLLLAVEAGNQSMVRELLSAQTAEQLKASTPSGDTALHLAARRRDVDMSRILVDYGSVVDAVNGAGQTALHIAAAEGDEPLVKYFYGVRANAAIADNEGDKCALMLLKSGAGPNKATEDGMTPVHVAARYGNLATLVLLLEDGGDPLRKTKTGETPLHMACRSCKPDIVRHLIDFVKTRKGEKIATLYVDSVDEDGASALHFAGQITKEEVKIASADREVVKCLMQNGADVNLQTKHNHETVFHFCAIAGNNDVLTEMITDMSTADVSRALNKQNSIGWTPLLIACNRGHMELVNTLLSNHARVDVFDIEGRSALHLAAEHGFLQVCDALLTNKAFINSKARNGRTALHLAAMNGYAHLVKFLIRDHNAMIDVLTLKKQTPLHLAAASGQIEVCKLLLELGANIDATDEMGQKPIHAAAQNNYSEVVQLFLQQHPNLVMATTKEGNTCAHIAAIQGSVKVIEELMKFDRNGVISARNKLNESTPLQLAAEGGHADVVRVLVRAGASCTDENRAGLTAVHLAAEHGHTNVLDVMRSTNTLRISSKKLGLTPLHIAAYYGQAETVRELLSFVPGTVKSEPPTGVSLVPILGAESGLTPLHLAAYNGNENVVRLLLNSPGVQVDAATNENGYNPLHLACFGGHMSIVGLLLSRSAELLQSTDRHGKTGLHIASTHGHYQMVEVLLGQGAEINATDKNGWTPLHCASKAGHLNVVKLLCESGASPKSETNLNCAPIWFAASENHNDVLEYLLHKEHDTQSLMDDKRFIYNLMVCSKNHNNIPIEEFVLVSPAPVDTAAKLSNLYINLSTKEKERAKDLIAAGKQCEAMATELLALAAGADSAGHILTATDNRNIEFLDVLIENEQKEVIAHTVVQRYLQDLGRFLAVLAIFVFGFSMHIVALNQPFRNIYKPEDNKYARQARRRLFSDVTMNPLYSFELLFFAVFGQTTTEQTRVHRNDSNTQPAWTNYLFKIVFGIYMLVSVVVLINLLIAMMSDTYQRIQAQSDIEWKYGLSKLIRNMHRTNTAPSPLNLVTTWLMWLIHRCKDRLNKKKRPSLVHMIGLQRQDQMSARSKAGAKWLSKVKRGQVVPKDSTRLSVVHLSPLGSQMSFSNMTRIENVVDWEVIAKKYRALMRDEPEEPANKENESDSVDEESEIVPNNIAAAPP
;
A
#
# COMPACT_ATOMS: atom_id res chain seq x y z
N MET A 1 -0.94 33.42 -48.47
CA MET A 1 -0.24 34.01 -47.33
C MET A 1 -0.01 32.87 -46.36
N SER A 2 1.18 32.26 -46.37
CA SER A 2 2.39 32.67 -45.60
C SER A 2 2.33 32.15 -44.15
N ASP A 3 3.34 31.49 -43.57
CA ASP A 3 4.58 30.92 -44.14
C ASP A 3 5.25 29.97 -43.11
N ASN A 4 6.07 29.03 -43.59
CA ASN A 4 7.23 28.35 -42.95
C ASN A 4 7.23 27.73 -41.50
N GLY A 5 7.82 26.51 -41.40
CA GLY A 5 8.56 25.98 -40.23
C GLY A 5 7.98 24.69 -39.59
N ARG A 6 8.30 23.46 -40.04
CA ARG A 6 9.45 22.58 -39.63
C ARG A 6 9.54 22.30 -38.10
N GLU A 7 9.72 21.07 -37.59
CA GLU A 7 10.22 19.81 -38.20
C GLU A 7 9.91 18.56 -37.33
N ARG A 8 9.92 17.35 -37.92
CA ARG A 8 10.08 15.98 -37.31
C ARG A 8 8.92 15.41 -36.44
N ASP A 9 8.57 14.12 -36.51
CA ASP A 9 8.99 12.98 -37.35
C ASP A 9 7.78 12.10 -37.72
N VAL A 10 7.74 11.57 -38.95
CA VAL A 10 6.77 10.52 -39.36
C VAL A 10 7.47 9.51 -40.28
N SER A 11 7.52 8.25 -39.86
CA SER A 11 7.90 7.14 -40.72
C SER A 11 6.74 6.71 -41.61
N HIS A 12 6.87 6.92 -42.92
CA HIS A 12 5.91 6.43 -43.92
C HIS A 12 6.57 5.46 -44.89
N SER A 13 5.85 4.38 -45.17
CA SER A 13 6.20 3.36 -46.16
C SER A 13 6.02 3.89 -47.58
N ALA A 14 7.10 3.90 -48.36
CA ALA A 14 7.07 4.26 -49.77
C ALA A 14 6.93 3.00 -50.64
N ASN A 15 5.70 2.66 -51.02
CA ASN A 15 5.44 1.63 -52.03
C ASN A 15 5.72 2.17 -53.44
N LEU A 16 6.92 1.88 -53.96
CA LEU A 16 7.23 1.98 -55.38
C LEU A 16 6.96 0.63 -56.02
N ASN A 17 6.01 0.55 -56.96
CA ASN A 17 5.93 -0.61 -57.85
C ASN A 17 5.53 -0.21 -59.28
N SER A 18 6.55 -0.08 -60.12
CA SER A 18 6.43 0.17 -61.56
C SER A 18 5.97 -1.09 -62.29
N ARG A 19 4.77 -1.05 -62.89
CA ARG A 19 4.33 -2.09 -63.85
C ARG A 19 5.04 -1.93 -65.20
N SER A 20 6.02 -2.78 -65.50
CA SER A 20 6.51 -2.97 -66.88
C SER A 20 5.73 -4.07 -67.59
N GLY A 21 4.63 -3.70 -68.25
CA GLY A 21 3.89 -4.60 -69.15
C GLY A 21 4.42 -4.51 -70.58
N ILE A 22 4.77 -5.66 -71.18
CA ILE A 22 5.25 -5.71 -72.56
C ILE A 22 4.09 -5.44 -73.54
N ARG A 23 4.21 -4.38 -74.34
CA ARG A 23 3.51 -4.21 -75.61
C ARG A 23 4.51 -3.85 -76.71
N SER A 24 4.23 -4.32 -77.91
CA SER A 24 4.93 -3.96 -79.15
C SER A 24 4.84 -2.45 -79.44
N PRO A 25 5.77 -1.88 -80.23
CA PRO A 25 6.11 -0.47 -80.13
C PRO A 25 5.13 0.45 -80.88
N PRO A 26 4.71 1.58 -80.27
CA PRO A 26 4.27 2.75 -81.02
C PRO A 26 5.49 3.61 -81.41
N ALA A 27 5.56 4.02 -82.67
CA ALA A 27 6.56 4.98 -83.13
C ALA A 27 6.28 6.38 -82.56
N ASN A 28 7.29 7.01 -81.95
CA ASN A 28 7.61 8.45 -82.03
C ASN A 28 8.78 8.81 -81.10
N LEU A 29 9.96 9.04 -81.68
CA LEU A 29 11.14 9.55 -80.97
C LEU A 29 11.20 11.10 -81.10
N PRO A 30 11.48 11.88 -80.03
CA PRO A 30 11.72 13.31 -80.14
C PRO A 30 13.04 13.65 -80.86
N ARG A 31 13.10 14.83 -81.49
CA ARG A 31 14.09 15.21 -82.53
C ARG A 31 15.52 15.57 -82.06
N ASP A 32 15.86 15.44 -80.79
CA ASP A 32 17.08 16.06 -80.24
C ASP A 32 18.37 15.22 -80.36
N LEU A 33 18.29 13.96 -80.81
CA LEU A 33 19.48 13.14 -81.09
C LEU A 33 20.16 13.45 -82.44
N GLN A 34 19.45 14.10 -83.37
CA GLN A 34 19.96 14.37 -84.74
C GLN A 34 20.96 15.55 -84.83
N LYS A 35 21.23 16.24 -83.71
CA LYS A 35 22.18 17.37 -83.65
C LYS A 35 23.60 17.01 -83.21
N LEU A 36 23.84 15.78 -82.77
CA LEU A 36 25.17 15.36 -82.28
C LEU A 36 25.98 14.56 -83.31
N GLU A 37 25.34 13.81 -84.22
CA GLU A 37 26.02 13.02 -85.26
C GLU A 37 26.78 13.88 -86.28
N LEU A 38 26.37 15.13 -86.51
CA LEU A 38 26.99 16.03 -87.49
C LEU A 38 28.30 16.70 -87.01
N SER A 39 28.72 16.49 -85.76
CA SER A 39 29.98 17.04 -85.21
C SER A 39 31.16 16.07 -85.23
N PHE A 40 30.93 14.81 -85.62
CA PHE A 40 31.93 13.74 -85.47
C PHE A 40 32.88 13.57 -86.66
N ILE A 41 32.58 14.19 -87.81
CA ILE A 41 33.32 14.00 -89.08
C ILE A 41 34.53 14.95 -89.22
N GLU A 42 34.56 16.10 -88.54
CA GLU A 42 35.69 17.05 -88.61
C GLU A 42 36.86 16.76 -87.64
N LEU A 43 36.76 15.72 -86.80
CA LEU A 43 37.72 15.52 -85.70
C LEU A 43 39.08 14.88 -86.07
N ASN A 44 39.41 14.66 -87.35
CA ASN A 44 40.69 14.08 -87.79
C ASN A 44 41.75 15.13 -88.21
N LYS A 45 42.39 15.77 -87.22
CA LYS A 45 43.69 16.47 -87.32
C LYS A 45 44.44 16.37 -86.00
N GLU A 46 45.54 15.61 -86.01
CA GLU A 46 46.18 15.06 -84.80
C GLU A 46 47.26 15.94 -84.14
N ARG A 47 47.83 15.42 -83.05
CA ARG A 47 48.95 15.92 -82.22
C ARG A 47 48.71 17.17 -81.37
N ALA A 48 48.13 18.27 -81.87
CA ALA A 48 47.88 19.45 -81.03
C ALA A 48 46.88 19.14 -79.89
N ARG A 49 45.79 18.45 -80.22
CA ARG A 49 44.74 18.09 -79.26
C ARG A 49 45.19 17.11 -78.17
N GLN A 50 46.23 16.28 -78.33
CA GLN A 50 46.61 15.35 -77.26
C GLN A 50 47.02 16.03 -75.95
N LYS A 51 47.49 17.29 -75.95
CA LYS A 51 47.77 18.03 -74.70
C LYS A 51 46.52 18.66 -74.10
N GLU A 52 45.71 19.35 -74.90
CA GLU A 52 44.47 19.98 -74.43
C GLU A 52 43.39 18.96 -74.06
N TRP A 53 43.31 17.84 -74.78
CA TRP A 53 42.38 16.75 -74.51
C TRP A 53 42.79 15.95 -73.27
N LYS A 54 44.11 15.75 -73.02
CA LYS A 54 44.60 15.24 -71.71
C LYS A 54 44.30 16.20 -70.55
N LYS A 55 44.22 17.52 -70.80
CA LYS A 55 43.86 18.53 -69.80
C LYS A 55 42.34 18.52 -69.55
N LEU A 56 41.51 18.57 -70.60
CA LEU A 56 40.06 18.43 -70.53
C LEU A 56 39.62 17.11 -69.89
N ILE A 57 40.31 16.00 -70.15
CA ILE A 57 40.09 14.74 -69.45
C ILE A 57 40.38 14.87 -67.95
N ARG A 58 41.52 15.45 -67.57
CA ARG A 58 41.88 15.67 -66.16
C ARG A 58 40.86 16.55 -65.44
N ASP A 59 40.31 17.55 -66.12
CA ASP A 59 39.35 18.51 -65.56
C ASP A 59 37.91 17.93 -65.53
N MET A 60 37.52 17.08 -66.49
CA MET A 60 36.19 16.41 -66.49
C MET A 60 36.07 15.27 -65.47
N VAL A 61 37.18 14.64 -65.07
CA VAL A 61 37.20 13.47 -64.17
C VAL A 61 36.49 13.71 -62.83
N PHE A 62 36.49 14.95 -62.32
CA PHE A 62 36.01 15.24 -60.95
C PHE A 62 34.53 15.62 -60.82
N GLN A 63 33.82 16.05 -61.88
CA GLN A 63 32.50 16.68 -61.70
C GLN A 63 31.31 15.71 -61.58
N ARG A 64 31.43 14.45 -62.02
CA ARG A 64 30.31 13.47 -62.01
C ARG A 64 30.72 12.00 -61.78
N GLY A 65 31.96 11.71 -61.37
CA GLY A 65 32.43 10.34 -61.16
C GLY A 65 32.48 9.46 -62.42
N LYS A 66 32.39 10.03 -63.63
CA LYS A 66 32.53 9.30 -64.89
C LYS A 66 33.98 9.41 -65.41
N ILE A 67 34.72 8.32 -65.27
CA ILE A 67 36.10 8.17 -65.78
C ILE A 67 36.07 7.90 -67.30
N PRO A 68 37.00 8.46 -68.11
CA PRO A 68 36.97 8.36 -69.58
C PRO A 68 36.86 6.94 -70.14
N LEU A 69 37.45 5.95 -69.45
CA LEU A 69 37.36 4.55 -69.82
C LEU A 69 35.90 4.05 -69.83
N LEU A 70 35.12 4.40 -68.81
CA LEU A 70 33.71 4.01 -68.71
C LEU A 70 32.89 4.58 -69.88
N LEU A 71 33.15 5.83 -70.28
CA LEU A 71 32.51 6.46 -71.43
C LEU A 71 32.92 5.82 -72.77
N ALA A 72 34.19 5.44 -72.93
CA ALA A 72 34.68 4.74 -74.11
C ALA A 72 34.06 3.33 -74.25
N VAL A 73 33.83 2.65 -73.13
CA VAL A 73 33.09 1.36 -73.07
C VAL A 73 31.59 1.56 -73.30
N GLU A 74 30.94 2.55 -72.66
CA GLU A 74 29.54 2.91 -72.93
C GLU A 74 29.32 3.19 -74.44
N ALA A 75 30.30 3.80 -75.12
CA ALA A 75 30.27 4.09 -76.55
C ALA A 75 30.73 2.93 -77.47
N GLY A 76 31.25 1.82 -76.93
CA GLY A 76 31.75 0.68 -77.72
C GLY A 76 33.04 0.94 -78.51
N ASN A 77 33.82 1.98 -78.20
CA ASN A 77 35.02 2.33 -78.96
C ASN A 77 36.26 1.54 -78.50
N GLN A 78 36.43 0.33 -79.05
CA GLN A 78 37.54 -0.58 -78.75
C GLN A 78 38.94 0.06 -78.92
N SER A 79 39.11 0.95 -79.90
CA SER A 79 40.40 1.61 -80.16
C SER A 79 40.80 2.58 -79.04
N MET A 80 39.84 3.41 -78.59
CA MET A 80 40.02 4.36 -77.50
C MET A 80 40.19 3.64 -76.15
N VAL A 81 39.50 2.52 -75.93
CA VAL A 81 39.68 1.67 -74.74
C VAL A 81 41.12 1.15 -74.65
N ARG A 82 41.70 0.65 -75.75
CA ARG A 82 43.10 0.19 -75.79
C ARG A 82 44.09 1.32 -75.52
N GLU A 83 43.92 2.50 -76.13
CA GLU A 83 44.79 3.65 -75.87
C GLU A 83 44.72 4.11 -74.41
N LEU A 84 43.52 4.23 -73.84
CA LEU A 84 43.33 4.67 -72.45
C LEU A 84 43.97 3.70 -71.45
N LEU A 85 43.74 2.40 -71.62
CA LEU A 85 44.36 1.35 -70.79
C LEU A 85 45.88 1.34 -70.94
N SER A 86 46.42 1.50 -72.14
CA SER A 86 47.88 1.57 -72.36
C SER A 86 48.55 2.74 -71.64
N ALA A 87 47.81 3.81 -71.31
CA ALA A 87 48.33 4.99 -70.66
C ALA A 87 48.31 4.92 -69.12
N GLN A 88 47.27 4.33 -68.50
CA GLN A 88 47.10 4.29 -67.04
C GLN A 88 46.15 3.18 -66.57
N THR A 89 46.60 1.91 -66.65
CA THR A 89 45.80 0.71 -66.33
C THR A 89 45.15 0.71 -64.94
N ALA A 90 45.97 0.86 -63.89
CA ALA A 90 45.57 0.45 -62.53
C ALA A 90 44.50 1.32 -61.85
N GLU A 91 44.47 2.62 -62.13
CA GLU A 91 43.43 3.53 -61.60
C GLU A 91 42.16 3.51 -62.46
N GLN A 92 42.30 3.36 -63.79
CA GLN A 92 41.14 3.34 -64.69
C GLN A 92 40.35 2.03 -64.58
N LEU A 93 40.99 0.89 -64.31
CA LEU A 93 40.30 -0.39 -64.11
C LEU A 93 39.61 -0.50 -62.74
N LYS A 94 40.01 0.31 -61.75
CA LYS A 94 39.32 0.44 -60.45
C LYS A 94 38.14 1.42 -60.48
N ALA A 95 37.90 2.06 -61.62
CA ALA A 95 36.76 2.95 -61.82
C ALA A 95 35.43 2.19 -61.73
N SER A 96 34.53 2.66 -60.87
CA SER A 96 33.13 2.27 -60.85
C SER A 96 32.23 3.44 -61.19
N THR A 97 31.07 3.15 -61.78
CA THR A 97 29.97 4.11 -61.93
C THR A 97 29.30 4.38 -60.56
N PRO A 98 28.37 5.35 -60.46
CA PRO A 98 27.52 5.50 -59.28
C PRO A 98 26.65 4.26 -58.94
N SER A 99 26.43 3.34 -59.89
CA SER A 99 25.80 2.02 -59.67
C SER A 99 26.78 0.93 -59.23
N GLY A 100 28.07 1.27 -59.07
CA GLY A 100 29.15 0.31 -58.78
C GLY A 100 29.59 -0.52 -59.99
N ASP A 101 29.01 -0.35 -61.18
CA ASP A 101 29.38 -1.09 -62.39
C ASP A 101 30.83 -0.72 -62.79
N THR A 102 31.69 -1.73 -62.92
CA THR A 102 33.03 -1.57 -63.52
C THR A 102 32.95 -1.54 -65.04
N ALA A 103 34.06 -1.21 -65.72
CA ALA A 103 34.16 -1.30 -67.18
C ALA A 103 33.73 -2.67 -67.74
N LEU A 104 33.99 -3.76 -67.02
CA LEU A 104 33.60 -5.11 -67.45
C LEU A 104 32.08 -5.35 -67.37
N HIS A 105 31.42 -4.79 -66.35
CA HIS A 105 29.95 -4.84 -66.23
C HIS A 105 29.27 -4.08 -67.37
N LEU A 106 29.81 -2.92 -67.76
CA LEU A 106 29.30 -2.13 -68.89
C LEU A 106 29.49 -2.86 -70.24
N ALA A 107 30.63 -3.52 -70.45
CA ALA A 107 30.85 -4.36 -71.62
C ALA A 107 29.87 -5.55 -71.67
N ALA A 108 29.57 -6.16 -70.50
CA ALA A 108 28.58 -7.22 -70.39
C ALA A 108 27.14 -6.75 -70.67
N ARG A 109 26.72 -5.59 -70.14
CA ARG A 109 25.42 -4.97 -70.47
C ARG A 109 25.28 -4.66 -71.97
N ARG A 110 26.39 -4.39 -72.66
CA ARG A 110 26.44 -4.15 -74.11
C ARG A 110 26.50 -5.41 -74.97
N ARG A 111 26.63 -6.61 -74.37
CA ARG A 111 26.79 -7.89 -75.10
C ARG A 111 28.02 -7.91 -76.02
N ASP A 112 29.09 -7.20 -75.63
CA ASP A 112 30.33 -7.07 -76.42
C ASP A 112 31.42 -8.00 -75.86
N VAL A 113 31.56 -9.18 -76.49
CA VAL A 113 32.55 -10.21 -76.13
C VAL A 113 33.98 -9.74 -76.38
N ASP A 114 34.23 -8.97 -77.45
CA ASP A 114 35.59 -8.54 -77.79
C ASP A 114 36.05 -7.38 -76.90
N MET A 115 35.15 -6.47 -76.53
CA MET A 115 35.45 -5.46 -75.51
C MET A 115 35.63 -6.08 -74.13
N SER A 116 34.84 -7.08 -73.77
CA SER A 116 35.04 -7.86 -72.54
C SER A 116 36.38 -8.60 -72.56
N ARG A 117 36.82 -9.14 -73.70
CA ARG A 117 38.14 -9.77 -73.87
C ARG A 117 39.27 -8.76 -73.68
N ILE A 118 39.20 -7.59 -74.33
CA ILE A 118 40.19 -6.52 -74.17
C ILE A 118 40.32 -6.08 -72.71
N LEU A 119 39.20 -5.98 -71.97
CA LEU A 119 39.25 -5.58 -70.56
C LEU A 119 39.88 -6.66 -69.67
N VAL A 120 39.56 -7.94 -69.90
CA VAL A 120 40.14 -9.08 -69.18
C VAL A 120 41.63 -9.25 -69.48
N ASP A 121 42.04 -9.14 -70.74
CA ASP A 121 43.44 -9.25 -71.17
C ASP A 121 44.34 -8.18 -70.51
N TYR A 122 43.78 -6.99 -70.24
CA TYR A 122 44.46 -5.90 -69.51
C TYR A 122 44.32 -6.00 -67.98
N GLY A 123 43.75 -7.09 -67.46
CA GLY A 123 43.72 -7.42 -66.03
C GLY A 123 42.48 -6.97 -65.26
N SER A 124 41.33 -6.77 -65.91
CA SER A 124 40.07 -6.52 -65.18
C SER A 124 39.66 -7.72 -64.33
N VAL A 125 39.32 -7.50 -63.06
CA VAL A 125 38.81 -8.55 -62.17
C VAL A 125 37.44 -9.04 -62.67
N VAL A 126 37.37 -10.32 -63.04
CA VAL A 126 36.16 -10.94 -63.63
C VAL A 126 35.05 -11.11 -62.60
N ASP A 127 35.43 -11.48 -61.38
CA ASP A 127 34.54 -11.67 -60.23
C ASP A 127 34.30 -10.37 -59.43
N ALA A 128 34.55 -9.20 -60.03
CA ALA A 128 34.15 -7.93 -59.44
C ALA A 128 32.62 -7.88 -59.32
N VAL A 129 32.12 -7.40 -58.19
CA VAL A 129 30.68 -7.16 -57.96
C VAL A 129 30.37 -5.66 -58.09
N ASN A 130 29.23 -5.34 -58.69
CA ASN A 130 28.69 -3.98 -58.70
C ASN A 130 27.92 -3.65 -57.40
N GLY A 131 27.31 -2.47 -57.33
CA GLY A 131 26.55 -2.03 -56.15
C GLY A 131 25.27 -2.84 -55.87
N ALA A 132 24.88 -3.74 -56.78
CA ALA A 132 23.76 -4.66 -56.65
C ALA A 132 24.22 -6.13 -56.44
N GLY A 133 25.51 -6.37 -56.16
CA GLY A 133 26.08 -7.71 -55.96
C GLY A 133 26.29 -8.53 -57.24
N GLN A 134 25.84 -8.04 -58.40
CA GLN A 134 25.99 -8.73 -59.67
C GLN A 134 27.45 -8.70 -60.14
N THR A 135 27.91 -9.79 -60.75
CA THR A 135 29.17 -9.83 -61.51
C THR A 135 28.91 -9.67 -63.02
N ALA A 136 29.95 -9.50 -63.82
CA ALA A 136 29.82 -9.48 -65.29
C ALA A 136 29.20 -10.77 -65.86
N LEU A 137 29.40 -11.93 -65.20
CA LEU A 137 28.75 -13.20 -65.55
C LEU A 137 27.23 -13.17 -65.27
N HIS A 138 26.80 -12.58 -64.14
CA HIS A 138 25.38 -12.42 -63.82
C HIS A 138 24.68 -11.54 -64.87
N ILE A 139 25.30 -10.42 -65.26
CA ILE A 139 24.74 -9.55 -66.31
C ILE A 139 24.65 -10.28 -67.66
N ALA A 140 25.69 -11.01 -68.06
CA ALA A 140 25.67 -11.80 -69.30
C ALA A 140 24.57 -12.87 -69.30
N ALA A 141 24.36 -13.54 -68.16
CA ALA A 141 23.32 -14.54 -67.98
C ALA A 141 21.90 -13.93 -67.91
N ALA A 142 21.74 -12.76 -67.29
CA ALA A 142 20.47 -12.03 -67.22
C ALA A 142 20.03 -11.46 -68.58
N GLU A 143 20.98 -11.06 -69.41
CA GLU A 143 20.76 -10.63 -70.80
C GLU A 143 20.53 -11.82 -71.76
N GLY A 144 20.91 -13.05 -71.36
CA GLY A 144 20.77 -14.27 -72.16
C GLY A 144 21.85 -14.44 -73.23
N ASP A 145 23.05 -13.89 -73.01
CA ASP A 145 24.13 -13.84 -74.00
C ASP A 145 25.05 -15.08 -73.93
N GLU A 146 24.66 -16.16 -74.62
CA GLU A 146 25.38 -17.44 -74.66
C GLU A 146 26.89 -17.34 -74.97
N PRO A 147 27.36 -16.64 -76.03
CA PRO A 147 28.79 -16.56 -76.32
C PRO A 147 29.58 -15.81 -75.23
N LEU A 148 28.98 -14.79 -74.61
CA LEU A 148 29.62 -14.05 -73.52
C LEU A 148 29.69 -14.87 -72.22
N VAL A 149 28.62 -15.62 -71.89
CA VAL A 149 28.62 -16.57 -70.76
C VAL A 149 29.67 -17.68 -70.97
N LYS A 150 29.77 -18.25 -72.18
CA LYS A 150 30.83 -19.21 -72.52
C LYS A 150 32.24 -18.62 -72.40
N TYR A 151 32.41 -17.35 -72.80
CA TYR A 151 33.67 -16.65 -72.65
C TYR A 151 34.06 -16.50 -71.17
N PHE A 152 33.18 -15.98 -70.32
CA PHE A 152 33.45 -15.83 -68.88
C PHE A 152 33.69 -17.17 -68.18
N TYR A 153 32.99 -18.24 -68.58
CA TYR A 153 33.28 -19.59 -68.09
C TYR A 153 34.67 -20.09 -68.52
N GLY A 154 35.09 -19.81 -69.75
CA GLY A 154 36.45 -20.11 -70.23
C GLY A 154 37.56 -19.40 -69.44
N VAL A 155 37.26 -18.23 -68.88
CA VAL A 155 38.14 -17.46 -67.96
C VAL A 155 38.00 -17.92 -66.50
N ARG A 156 37.17 -18.93 -66.21
CA ARG A 156 36.86 -19.46 -64.86
C ARG A 156 36.18 -18.46 -63.93
N ALA A 157 35.30 -17.61 -64.45
CA ALA A 157 34.43 -16.74 -63.63
C ALA A 157 33.62 -17.56 -62.61
N ASN A 158 33.51 -17.05 -61.38
CA ASN A 158 32.91 -17.77 -60.27
C ASN A 158 31.37 -17.66 -60.26
N ALA A 159 30.71 -18.66 -60.82
CA ALA A 159 29.25 -18.82 -60.80
C ALA A 159 28.66 -19.11 -59.40
N ALA A 160 29.48 -19.19 -58.34
CA ALA A 160 29.02 -19.42 -56.97
C ALA A 160 28.76 -18.13 -56.17
N ILE A 161 29.15 -16.96 -56.69
CA ILE A 161 28.79 -15.65 -56.13
C ILE A 161 27.28 -15.45 -56.35
N ALA A 162 26.58 -14.84 -55.39
CA ALA A 162 25.13 -14.59 -55.49
C ALA A 162 24.85 -13.14 -55.90
N ASP A 163 23.80 -12.93 -56.71
CA ASP A 163 23.23 -11.63 -57.01
C ASP A 163 21.90 -11.41 -56.24
N ASN A 164 21.46 -10.15 -56.21
CA ASN A 164 20.20 -9.77 -55.56
C ASN A 164 18.95 -10.00 -56.45
N GLU A 165 19.11 -10.31 -57.74
CA GLU A 165 18.04 -10.36 -58.76
C GLU A 165 18.25 -11.49 -59.82
N GLY A 166 18.29 -12.75 -59.38
CA GLY A 166 18.71 -13.91 -60.21
C GLY A 166 17.71 -14.46 -61.26
N ASP A 167 16.76 -13.65 -61.75
CA ASP A 167 15.51 -14.13 -62.38
C ASP A 167 15.64 -14.79 -63.77
N LYS A 168 16.75 -14.56 -64.49
CA LYS A 168 16.99 -15.11 -65.85
C LYS A 168 18.22 -16.00 -65.96
N CYS A 169 19.11 -15.96 -64.97
CA CYS A 169 20.45 -16.53 -65.06
C CYS A 169 20.48 -18.08 -65.00
N ALA A 170 19.48 -18.68 -64.34
CA ALA A 170 19.50 -20.09 -63.95
C ALA A 170 19.73 -21.07 -65.11
N LEU A 171 19.04 -20.92 -66.25
CA LEU A 171 19.03 -21.93 -67.31
C LEU A 171 20.40 -22.13 -67.98
N MET A 172 21.22 -21.08 -68.05
CA MET A 172 22.57 -21.13 -68.64
C MET A 172 23.66 -21.49 -67.61
N LEU A 173 23.45 -21.13 -66.33
CA LEU A 173 24.34 -21.48 -65.22
C LEU A 173 24.23 -22.97 -64.84
N LEU A 174 23.04 -23.58 -64.95
CA LEU A 174 22.85 -25.02 -64.72
C LEU A 174 23.62 -25.87 -65.75
N LYS A 175 23.51 -25.55 -67.03
CA LYS A 175 24.23 -26.25 -68.13
C LYS A 175 25.76 -26.12 -68.03
N SER A 176 26.28 -25.26 -67.15
CA SER A 176 27.70 -25.07 -66.85
C SER A 176 28.12 -25.56 -65.45
N GLY A 177 27.23 -26.22 -64.70
CA GLY A 177 27.54 -26.95 -63.48
C GLY A 177 27.13 -26.28 -62.16
N ALA A 178 26.23 -25.29 -62.19
CA ALA A 178 25.66 -24.73 -60.95
C ALA A 178 24.76 -25.74 -60.23
N GLY A 179 24.94 -25.92 -58.92
CA GLY A 179 24.17 -26.91 -58.14
C GLY A 179 22.70 -26.49 -57.91
N PRO A 180 21.69 -27.30 -58.31
CA PRO A 180 20.27 -26.92 -58.27
C PRO A 180 19.69 -26.81 -56.85
N ASN A 181 20.42 -27.25 -55.83
CA ASN A 181 20.04 -27.22 -54.42
C ASN A 181 20.79 -26.17 -53.59
N LYS A 182 21.59 -25.29 -54.21
CA LYS A 182 22.22 -24.17 -53.50
C LYS A 182 21.15 -23.15 -53.12
N ALA A 183 21.18 -22.70 -51.87
CA ALA A 183 20.21 -21.74 -51.33
C ALA A 183 20.72 -20.29 -51.40
N THR A 184 19.81 -19.34 -51.61
CA THR A 184 20.03 -17.90 -51.40
C THR A 184 20.12 -17.56 -49.91
N GLU A 185 20.38 -16.30 -49.56
CA GLU A 185 20.36 -15.85 -48.17
C GLU A 185 19.02 -16.09 -47.47
N ASP A 186 17.89 -16.07 -48.20
CA ASP A 186 16.55 -16.39 -47.67
C ASP A 186 16.26 -17.91 -47.55
N GLY A 187 17.21 -18.76 -47.94
CA GLY A 187 17.03 -20.21 -47.99
C GLY A 187 16.35 -20.73 -49.27
N MET A 188 16.05 -19.87 -50.24
CA MET A 188 15.37 -20.27 -51.48
C MET A 188 16.32 -21.01 -52.42
N THR A 189 15.89 -22.14 -52.98
CA THR A 189 16.60 -22.82 -54.07
C THR A 189 16.16 -22.30 -55.44
N PRO A 190 16.92 -22.52 -56.53
CA PRO A 190 16.46 -22.27 -57.90
C PRO A 190 15.05 -22.82 -58.23
N VAL A 191 14.64 -23.93 -57.61
CA VAL A 191 13.29 -24.51 -57.74
C VAL A 191 12.21 -23.57 -57.17
N HIS A 192 12.47 -22.93 -56.03
CA HIS A 192 11.59 -21.92 -55.43
C HIS A 192 11.45 -20.68 -56.33
N VAL A 193 12.56 -20.23 -56.93
CA VAL A 193 12.58 -19.08 -57.85
C VAL A 193 11.78 -19.39 -59.13
N ALA A 194 12.02 -20.55 -59.74
CA ALA A 194 11.26 -20.99 -60.92
C ALA A 194 9.75 -21.10 -60.62
N ALA A 195 9.39 -21.60 -59.42
CA ALA A 195 8.02 -21.70 -58.95
C ALA A 195 7.33 -20.33 -58.74
N ARG A 196 8.03 -19.36 -58.15
CA ARG A 196 7.54 -17.98 -57.93
C ARG A 196 7.19 -17.26 -59.25
N TYR A 197 7.99 -17.43 -60.30
CA TYR A 197 7.84 -16.66 -61.53
C TYR A 197 6.99 -17.30 -62.62
N GLY A 198 6.75 -18.62 -62.57
CA GLY A 198 5.94 -19.31 -63.59
C GLY A 198 6.73 -19.93 -64.74
N ASN A 199 8.05 -20.07 -64.62
CA ASN A 199 8.90 -20.57 -65.69
C ASN A 199 8.92 -22.11 -65.75
N LEU A 200 7.86 -22.71 -66.33
CA LEU A 200 7.71 -24.17 -66.40
C LEU A 200 8.92 -24.89 -67.03
N ALA A 201 9.47 -24.36 -68.12
CA ALA A 201 10.62 -24.97 -68.79
C ALA A 201 11.90 -24.98 -67.92
N THR A 202 12.15 -23.93 -67.13
CA THR A 202 13.29 -23.91 -66.20
C THR A 202 13.06 -24.88 -65.04
N LEU A 203 11.81 -25.01 -64.58
CA LEU A 203 11.44 -25.88 -63.48
C LEU A 203 11.62 -27.37 -63.82
N VAL A 204 11.17 -27.80 -65.01
CA VAL A 204 11.34 -29.20 -65.45
C VAL A 204 12.81 -29.58 -65.50
N LEU A 205 13.65 -28.74 -66.13
CA LEU A 205 15.11 -28.98 -66.21
C LEU A 205 15.76 -29.02 -64.81
N LEU A 206 15.35 -28.13 -63.90
CA LEU A 206 15.84 -28.14 -62.50
C LEU A 206 15.48 -29.42 -61.75
N LEU A 207 14.29 -29.99 -61.98
CA LEU A 207 13.85 -31.23 -61.35
C LEU A 207 14.52 -32.47 -61.98
N GLU A 208 14.80 -32.43 -63.28
CA GLU A 208 15.57 -33.47 -63.98
C GLU A 208 17.03 -33.52 -63.52
N ASP A 209 17.66 -32.37 -63.28
CA ASP A 209 19.05 -32.24 -62.80
C ASP A 209 19.21 -32.47 -61.28
N GLY A 210 18.15 -32.88 -60.58
CA GLY A 210 18.20 -33.29 -59.17
C GLY A 210 17.90 -32.20 -58.15
N GLY A 211 17.22 -31.11 -58.54
CA GLY A 211 16.63 -30.15 -57.61
C GLY A 211 15.53 -30.80 -56.76
N ASP A 212 15.58 -30.63 -55.44
CA ASP A 212 14.61 -31.23 -54.52
C ASP A 212 13.41 -30.30 -54.27
N PRO A 213 12.18 -30.67 -54.68
CA PRO A 213 10.98 -29.89 -54.37
C PRO A 213 10.59 -29.92 -52.88
N LEU A 214 11.15 -30.84 -52.08
CA LEU A 214 10.84 -30.89 -50.63
C LEU A 214 11.67 -29.92 -49.78
N ARG A 215 12.63 -29.20 -50.37
CA ARG A 215 13.45 -28.24 -49.63
C ARG A 215 12.57 -27.08 -49.15
N LYS A 216 12.81 -26.60 -47.93
CA LYS A 216 12.14 -25.44 -47.34
C LYS A 216 13.04 -24.20 -47.32
N THR A 217 12.43 -23.02 -47.45
CA THR A 217 13.05 -21.71 -47.17
C THR A 217 13.30 -21.51 -45.67
N LYS A 218 13.89 -20.37 -45.29
CA LYS A 218 13.94 -19.94 -43.88
C LYS A 218 12.55 -19.73 -43.26
N THR A 219 11.55 -19.33 -44.04
CA THR A 219 10.15 -19.18 -43.58
C THR A 219 9.39 -20.51 -43.52
N GLY A 220 10.02 -21.63 -43.87
CA GLY A 220 9.39 -22.95 -43.93
C GLY A 220 8.57 -23.23 -45.19
N GLU A 221 8.43 -22.25 -46.09
CA GLU A 221 7.75 -22.40 -47.39
C GLU A 221 8.47 -23.43 -48.27
N THR A 222 7.70 -24.21 -49.04
CA THR A 222 8.19 -25.07 -50.13
C THR A 222 7.94 -24.39 -51.50
N PRO A 223 8.52 -24.87 -52.62
CA PRO A 223 8.23 -24.34 -53.95
C PRO A 223 6.73 -24.40 -54.30
N LEU A 224 5.99 -25.37 -53.74
CA LEU A 224 4.53 -25.47 -53.91
C LEU A 224 3.80 -24.26 -53.31
N HIS A 225 4.17 -23.81 -52.10
CA HIS A 225 3.57 -22.63 -51.47
C HIS A 225 3.74 -21.38 -52.34
N MET A 226 4.93 -21.21 -52.90
CA MET A 226 5.26 -20.07 -53.77
C MET A 226 4.55 -20.14 -55.13
N ALA A 227 4.36 -21.35 -55.69
CA ALA A 227 3.58 -21.57 -56.90
C ALA A 227 2.08 -21.28 -56.70
N CYS A 228 1.52 -21.66 -55.54
CA CYS A 228 0.16 -21.33 -55.16
C CYS A 228 0.00 -19.81 -54.99
N ARG A 229 0.83 -19.17 -54.17
CA ARG A 229 0.83 -17.71 -53.91
C ARG A 229 0.97 -16.87 -55.18
N SER A 230 1.67 -17.37 -56.21
CA SER A 230 1.88 -16.67 -57.49
C SER A 230 0.86 -17.02 -58.58
N CYS A 231 -0.15 -17.83 -58.26
CA CYS A 231 -1.21 -18.31 -59.16
C CYS A 231 -0.61 -18.95 -60.44
N LYS A 232 0.00 -20.14 -60.28
CA LYS A 232 0.66 -20.89 -61.38
C LYS A 232 0.15 -22.34 -61.46
N PRO A 233 -1.03 -22.60 -62.07
CA PRO A 233 -1.63 -23.94 -62.09
C PRO A 233 -0.73 -25.00 -62.73
N ASP A 234 -0.06 -24.68 -63.85
CA ASP A 234 0.86 -25.61 -64.52
C ASP A 234 2.03 -26.05 -63.62
N ILE A 235 2.60 -25.12 -62.85
CA ILE A 235 3.70 -25.41 -61.92
C ILE A 235 3.21 -26.23 -60.74
N VAL A 236 2.06 -25.86 -60.15
CA VAL A 236 1.45 -26.62 -59.05
C VAL A 236 1.21 -28.07 -59.48
N ARG A 237 0.60 -28.28 -60.65
CA ARG A 237 0.37 -29.61 -61.22
C ARG A 237 1.68 -30.38 -61.44
N HIS A 238 2.66 -29.78 -62.13
CA HIS A 238 3.93 -30.46 -62.41
C HIS A 238 4.77 -30.77 -61.16
N LEU A 239 4.74 -29.91 -60.12
CA LEU A 239 5.41 -30.21 -58.84
C LEU A 239 4.78 -31.40 -58.13
N ILE A 240 3.44 -31.45 -58.06
CA ILE A 240 2.72 -32.56 -57.42
C ILE A 240 2.91 -33.85 -58.22
N ASP A 241 2.76 -33.82 -59.55
CA ASP A 241 2.98 -34.96 -60.44
C ASP A 241 4.41 -35.53 -60.30
N PHE A 242 5.43 -34.66 -60.21
CA PHE A 242 6.82 -35.09 -60.01
C PHE A 242 7.05 -35.75 -58.66
N VAL A 243 6.52 -35.19 -57.56
CA VAL A 243 6.63 -35.81 -56.23
C VAL A 243 5.86 -37.14 -56.18
N LYS A 244 4.65 -37.18 -56.76
CA LYS A 244 3.81 -38.38 -56.83
C LYS A 244 4.47 -39.52 -57.60
N THR A 245 5.14 -39.22 -58.72
CA THR A 245 5.84 -40.22 -59.54
C THR A 245 7.20 -40.65 -58.97
N ARG A 246 8.01 -39.73 -58.41
CA ARG A 246 9.37 -40.04 -57.91
C ARG A 246 9.40 -40.54 -56.46
N LYS A 247 8.51 -40.05 -55.59
CA LYS A 247 8.52 -40.32 -54.14
C LYS A 247 7.25 -41.03 -53.65
N GLY A 248 6.20 -41.13 -54.48
CA GLY A 248 4.98 -41.89 -54.20
C GLY A 248 3.85 -41.07 -53.59
N GLU A 249 2.62 -41.57 -53.72
CA GLU A 249 1.38 -40.83 -53.46
C GLU A 249 1.23 -40.34 -52.01
N LYS A 250 1.59 -41.16 -51.02
CA LYS A 250 1.55 -40.75 -49.60
C LYS A 250 2.52 -39.61 -49.25
N ILE A 251 3.62 -39.47 -50.01
CA ILE A 251 4.56 -38.36 -49.84
C ILE A 251 4.07 -37.13 -50.62
N ALA A 252 3.30 -37.31 -51.71
CA ALA A 252 2.64 -36.22 -52.40
C ALA A 252 1.53 -35.58 -51.54
N THR A 253 0.70 -36.35 -50.84
CA THR A 253 -0.31 -35.78 -49.90
C THR A 253 0.38 -35.01 -48.77
N LEU A 254 1.40 -35.60 -48.12
CA LEU A 254 2.22 -34.92 -47.10
C LEU A 254 2.98 -33.68 -47.61
N TYR A 255 3.21 -33.59 -48.92
CA TYR A 255 3.83 -32.41 -49.54
C TYR A 255 2.80 -31.31 -49.83
N VAL A 256 1.57 -31.67 -50.21
CA VAL A 256 0.44 -30.74 -50.35
C VAL A 256 0.06 -30.14 -48.98
N ASP A 257 -0.02 -31.00 -47.94
CA ASP A 257 -0.26 -30.60 -46.55
C ASP A 257 1.01 -30.16 -45.81
N SER A 258 2.13 -29.95 -46.52
CA SER A 258 3.32 -29.40 -45.87
C SER A 258 3.01 -27.98 -45.40
N VAL A 259 3.42 -27.65 -44.17
CA VAL A 259 3.18 -26.35 -43.54
C VAL A 259 4.46 -25.53 -43.39
N ASP A 260 4.33 -24.21 -43.41
CA ASP A 260 5.39 -23.26 -43.11
C ASP A 260 5.64 -23.09 -41.58
N GLU A 261 6.40 -22.06 -41.20
CA GLU A 261 6.64 -21.73 -39.79
C GLU A 261 5.38 -21.23 -39.06
N ASP A 262 4.49 -20.47 -39.71
CA ASP A 262 3.22 -20.02 -39.15
C ASP A 262 2.15 -21.12 -39.07
N GLY A 263 2.36 -22.24 -39.78
CA GLY A 263 1.42 -23.35 -39.88
C GLY A 263 0.44 -23.24 -41.04
N ALA A 264 0.65 -22.32 -41.99
CA ALA A 264 -0.14 -22.26 -43.22
C ALA A 264 0.35 -23.34 -44.21
N SER A 265 -0.60 -23.98 -44.89
CA SER A 265 -0.34 -24.94 -45.99
C SER A 265 -0.45 -24.28 -47.36
N ALA A 266 -0.04 -24.97 -48.42
CA ALA A 266 -0.17 -24.50 -49.80
C ALA A 266 -1.60 -24.06 -50.17
N LEU A 267 -2.63 -24.67 -49.56
CA LEU A 267 -4.04 -24.32 -49.75
C LEU A 267 -4.43 -22.98 -49.07
N HIS A 268 -3.80 -22.63 -47.94
CA HIS A 268 -3.99 -21.32 -47.30
C HIS A 268 -3.49 -20.17 -48.19
N PHE A 269 -2.31 -20.35 -48.81
CA PHE A 269 -1.77 -19.37 -49.77
C PHE A 269 -2.64 -19.23 -51.02
N ALA A 270 -3.30 -20.30 -51.47
CA ALA A 270 -4.28 -20.23 -52.56
C ALA A 270 -5.55 -19.44 -52.14
N GLY A 271 -6.01 -19.61 -50.90
CA GLY A 271 -7.13 -18.83 -50.34
C GLY A 271 -6.83 -17.34 -50.12
N GLN A 272 -5.56 -16.94 -50.06
CA GLN A 272 -5.15 -15.55 -49.89
C GLN A 272 -5.21 -14.72 -51.18
N ILE A 273 -5.31 -15.35 -52.36
CA ILE A 273 -5.22 -14.67 -53.65
C ILE A 273 -6.44 -13.76 -53.86
N THR A 274 -6.20 -12.47 -54.02
CA THR A 274 -7.26 -11.50 -54.32
C THR A 274 -7.62 -11.50 -55.81
N LYS A 275 -8.89 -11.23 -56.14
CA LYS A 275 -9.41 -11.22 -57.52
C LYS A 275 -8.68 -10.23 -58.46
N GLU A 276 -7.97 -9.25 -57.90
CA GLU A 276 -7.16 -8.26 -58.64
C GLU A 276 -5.76 -8.77 -59.04
N GLU A 277 -5.22 -9.76 -58.33
CA GLU A 277 -3.89 -10.33 -58.57
C GLU A 277 -3.91 -11.44 -59.64
N VAL A 278 -5.11 -11.98 -59.93
CA VAL A 278 -5.37 -13.05 -60.89
C VAL A 278 -5.14 -12.59 -62.34
N LYS A 279 -3.94 -12.85 -62.85
CA LYS A 279 -3.56 -12.48 -64.23
C LYS A 279 -4.15 -13.40 -65.30
N ILE A 280 -4.60 -14.59 -64.93
CA ILE A 280 -5.10 -15.65 -65.83
C ILE A 280 -6.48 -16.06 -65.32
N ALA A 281 -7.52 -15.89 -66.13
CA ALA A 281 -8.87 -16.32 -65.76
C ALA A 281 -8.89 -17.82 -65.41
N SER A 282 -9.72 -18.20 -64.43
CA SER A 282 -9.82 -19.55 -63.82
C SER A 282 -8.56 -20.16 -63.18
N ALA A 283 -7.40 -19.50 -63.20
CA ALA A 283 -6.17 -20.10 -62.67
C ALA A 283 -6.20 -20.40 -61.15
N ASP A 284 -6.83 -19.56 -60.32
CA ASP A 284 -7.01 -19.85 -58.88
C ASP A 284 -7.83 -21.12 -58.66
N ARG A 285 -8.94 -21.24 -59.39
CA ARG A 285 -9.84 -22.39 -59.39
C ARG A 285 -9.10 -23.66 -59.79
N GLU A 286 -8.24 -23.58 -60.81
CA GLU A 286 -7.42 -24.70 -61.25
C GLU A 286 -6.35 -25.09 -60.22
N VAL A 287 -5.68 -24.12 -59.57
CA VAL A 287 -4.74 -24.36 -58.47
C VAL A 287 -5.43 -25.09 -57.32
N VAL A 288 -6.56 -24.57 -56.83
CA VAL A 288 -7.32 -25.14 -55.72
C VAL A 288 -7.83 -26.53 -56.06
N LYS A 289 -8.41 -26.72 -57.25
CA LYS A 289 -8.86 -28.02 -57.73
C LYS A 289 -7.72 -29.05 -57.83
N CYS A 290 -6.53 -28.65 -58.28
CA CYS A 290 -5.36 -29.53 -58.31
C CYS A 290 -4.88 -29.95 -56.91
N LEU A 291 -5.01 -29.06 -55.91
CA LEU A 291 -4.69 -29.37 -54.51
C LEU A 291 -5.75 -30.32 -53.90
N MET A 292 -7.04 -30.02 -54.06
CA MET A 292 -8.15 -30.84 -53.55
C MET A 292 -8.13 -32.26 -54.14
N GLN A 293 -7.92 -32.40 -55.45
CA GLN A 293 -7.80 -33.71 -56.12
C GLN A 293 -6.61 -34.55 -55.65
N ASN A 294 -5.59 -33.93 -55.06
CA ASN A 294 -4.42 -34.60 -54.48
C ASN A 294 -4.46 -34.67 -52.95
N GLY A 295 -5.64 -34.49 -52.34
CA GLY A 295 -5.90 -34.83 -50.94
C GLY A 295 -5.54 -33.76 -49.91
N ALA A 296 -5.57 -32.47 -50.26
CA ALA A 296 -5.33 -31.38 -49.33
C ALA A 296 -6.34 -31.34 -48.16
N ASP A 297 -5.88 -31.17 -46.92
CA ASP A 297 -6.77 -30.95 -45.77
C ASP A 297 -7.21 -29.48 -45.66
N VAL A 298 -8.53 -29.28 -45.74
CA VAL A 298 -9.19 -27.98 -45.62
C VAL A 298 -9.33 -27.52 -44.16
N ASN A 299 -9.29 -28.45 -43.20
CA ASN A 299 -9.50 -28.16 -41.77
C ASN A 299 -8.21 -27.80 -41.03
N LEU A 300 -7.06 -27.88 -41.69
CA LEU A 300 -5.76 -27.51 -41.12
C LEU A 300 -5.81 -26.05 -40.62
N GLN A 301 -5.27 -25.81 -39.42
CA GLN A 301 -5.30 -24.52 -38.75
C GLN A 301 -3.89 -23.95 -38.61
N THR A 302 -3.74 -22.64 -38.82
CA THR A 302 -2.48 -21.94 -38.50
C THR A 302 -2.15 -22.01 -37.00
N LYS A 303 -0.86 -22.00 -36.65
CA LYS A 303 -0.39 -22.17 -35.27
C LYS A 303 -0.73 -20.95 -34.40
N HIS A 304 -0.62 -19.74 -34.96
CA HIS A 304 -0.79 -18.49 -34.24
C HIS A 304 -2.25 -18.03 -34.16
N ASN A 305 -2.95 -17.98 -35.30
CA ASN A 305 -4.31 -17.43 -35.35
C ASN A 305 -5.40 -18.50 -35.26
N HIS A 306 -5.07 -19.78 -35.43
CA HIS A 306 -6.03 -20.89 -35.59
C HIS A 306 -6.99 -20.70 -36.78
N GLU A 307 -6.54 -19.98 -37.80
CA GLU A 307 -7.30 -19.71 -39.02
C GLU A 307 -7.25 -20.91 -39.96
N THR A 308 -8.38 -21.24 -40.57
CA THR A 308 -8.49 -22.21 -41.68
C THR A 308 -8.48 -21.48 -43.02
N VAL A 309 -8.29 -22.22 -44.12
CA VAL A 309 -8.34 -21.67 -45.49
C VAL A 309 -9.60 -20.83 -45.74
N PHE A 310 -10.76 -21.23 -45.21
CA PHE A 310 -12.01 -20.47 -45.34
C PHE A 310 -11.92 -19.05 -44.75
N HIS A 311 -11.10 -18.83 -43.71
CA HIS A 311 -10.84 -17.50 -43.18
C HIS A 311 -9.99 -16.67 -44.16
N PHE A 312 -8.98 -17.27 -44.79
CA PHE A 312 -8.19 -16.60 -45.83
C PHE A 312 -9.03 -16.22 -47.05
N CYS A 313 -9.92 -17.10 -47.53
CA CYS A 313 -10.87 -16.78 -48.60
C CYS A 313 -11.78 -15.59 -48.23
N ALA A 314 -12.15 -15.48 -46.94
CA ALA A 314 -12.91 -14.34 -46.42
C ALA A 314 -12.10 -13.05 -46.24
N ILE A 315 -10.78 -13.13 -46.05
CA ILE A 315 -9.87 -11.97 -46.04
C ILE A 315 -9.63 -11.45 -47.47
N ALA A 316 -9.53 -12.35 -48.45
CA ALA A 316 -9.24 -12.03 -49.85
C ALA A 316 -10.48 -11.67 -50.69
N GLY A 317 -11.67 -12.13 -50.28
CA GLY A 317 -12.93 -11.90 -50.99
C GLY A 317 -13.12 -12.79 -52.24
N ASN A 318 -12.32 -13.85 -52.39
CA ASN A 318 -12.33 -14.69 -53.59
C ASN A 318 -13.44 -15.75 -53.53
N ASN A 319 -14.62 -15.38 -54.04
CA ASN A 319 -15.81 -16.24 -54.06
C ASN A 319 -15.66 -17.44 -55.01
N ASP A 320 -14.87 -17.29 -56.08
CA ASP A 320 -14.64 -18.36 -57.06
C ASP A 320 -13.84 -19.51 -56.42
N VAL A 321 -12.82 -19.19 -55.62
CA VAL A 321 -12.09 -20.17 -54.79
C VAL A 321 -12.99 -20.82 -53.74
N LEU A 322 -13.80 -20.03 -53.02
CA LEU A 322 -14.70 -20.56 -51.99
C LEU A 322 -15.70 -21.59 -52.56
N THR A 323 -16.31 -21.27 -53.71
CA THR A 323 -17.33 -22.13 -54.31
C THR A 323 -16.76 -23.48 -54.78
N GLU A 324 -15.55 -23.50 -55.34
CA GLU A 324 -14.88 -24.75 -55.75
C GLU A 324 -14.50 -25.65 -54.57
N MET A 325 -14.02 -25.05 -53.47
CA MET A 325 -13.76 -25.82 -52.23
C MET A 325 -15.03 -26.44 -51.68
N ILE A 326 -16.17 -25.74 -51.77
CA ILE A 326 -17.47 -26.24 -51.33
C ILE A 326 -17.98 -27.37 -52.24
N THR A 327 -17.73 -27.33 -53.55
CA THR A 327 -18.22 -28.37 -54.48
C THR A 327 -17.57 -29.74 -54.29
N ASP A 328 -16.31 -29.79 -53.82
CA ASP A 328 -15.58 -31.04 -53.59
C ASP A 328 -15.80 -31.62 -52.16
N MET A 329 -16.58 -30.94 -51.31
CA MET A 329 -16.81 -31.32 -49.90
C MET A 329 -18.23 -31.82 -49.61
N SER A 330 -18.38 -32.60 -48.52
CA SER A 330 -19.72 -32.96 -48.02
C SER A 330 -20.39 -31.78 -47.32
N THR A 331 -21.73 -31.69 -47.40
CA THR A 331 -22.50 -30.59 -46.78
C THR A 331 -22.32 -30.49 -45.26
N ALA A 332 -22.09 -31.62 -44.58
CA ALA A 332 -21.81 -31.66 -43.15
C ALA A 332 -20.41 -31.10 -42.82
N ASP A 333 -19.42 -31.36 -43.67
CA ASP A 333 -18.04 -30.88 -43.46
C ASP A 333 -17.91 -29.39 -43.82
N VAL A 334 -18.61 -28.93 -44.87
CA VAL A 334 -18.75 -27.48 -45.18
C VAL A 334 -19.35 -26.75 -43.98
N SER A 335 -20.47 -27.23 -43.43
CA SER A 335 -21.09 -26.59 -42.26
C SER A 335 -20.17 -26.61 -41.03
N ARG A 336 -19.35 -27.66 -40.83
CA ARG A 336 -18.38 -27.71 -39.74
C ARG A 336 -17.25 -26.68 -39.94
N ALA A 337 -16.75 -26.55 -41.15
CA ALA A 337 -15.62 -25.68 -41.46
C ALA A 337 -15.99 -24.20 -41.49
N LEU A 338 -17.17 -23.84 -42.01
CA LEU A 338 -17.68 -22.45 -42.02
C LEU A 338 -18.05 -21.91 -40.63
N ASN A 339 -18.30 -22.81 -39.66
CA ASN A 339 -18.64 -22.43 -38.29
C ASN A 339 -17.44 -22.59 -37.31
N LYS A 340 -16.25 -22.91 -37.83
CA LYS A 340 -15.01 -22.90 -37.04
C LYS A 340 -14.61 -21.46 -36.74
N GLN A 341 -14.18 -21.18 -35.51
CA GLN A 341 -13.69 -19.87 -35.08
C GLN A 341 -12.16 -19.84 -35.03
N ASN A 342 -11.58 -18.70 -35.38
CA ASN A 342 -10.17 -18.37 -35.14
C ASN A 342 -9.94 -17.92 -33.67
N SER A 343 -8.71 -17.56 -33.33
CA SER A 343 -8.29 -17.08 -32.00
C SER A 343 -9.03 -15.84 -31.47
N ILE A 344 -9.62 -15.02 -32.34
CA ILE A 344 -10.43 -13.82 -31.99
C ILE A 344 -11.91 -14.21 -31.75
N GLY A 345 -12.29 -15.45 -32.07
CA GLY A 345 -13.68 -15.88 -32.12
C GLY A 345 -14.34 -15.58 -33.48
N TRP A 346 -13.59 -15.14 -34.49
CA TRP A 346 -14.14 -14.84 -35.80
C TRP A 346 -14.36 -16.10 -36.64
N THR A 347 -15.48 -16.15 -37.34
CA THR A 347 -15.76 -17.12 -38.42
C THR A 347 -15.47 -16.48 -39.78
N PRO A 348 -15.39 -17.26 -40.86
CA PRO A 348 -15.32 -16.73 -42.23
C PRO A 348 -16.45 -15.73 -42.54
N LEU A 349 -17.66 -15.93 -41.99
CA LEU A 349 -18.78 -14.98 -42.13
C LEU A 349 -18.49 -13.64 -41.41
N LEU A 350 -17.97 -13.68 -40.18
CA LEU A 350 -17.60 -12.47 -39.44
C LEU A 350 -16.54 -11.64 -40.20
N ILE A 351 -15.52 -12.30 -40.77
CA ILE A 351 -14.49 -11.66 -41.59
C ILE A 351 -15.09 -11.08 -42.88
N ALA A 352 -15.89 -11.86 -43.62
CA ALA A 352 -16.51 -11.42 -44.87
C ALA A 352 -17.41 -10.19 -44.66
N CYS A 353 -18.16 -10.16 -43.55
CA CYS A 353 -18.97 -9.01 -43.14
C CYS A 353 -18.12 -7.80 -42.72
N ASN A 354 -16.99 -8.02 -42.05
CA ASN A 354 -16.05 -6.95 -41.68
C ASN A 354 -15.33 -6.34 -42.90
N ARG A 355 -15.14 -7.09 -43.98
CA ARG A 355 -14.52 -6.60 -45.23
C ARG A 355 -15.53 -6.11 -46.28
N GLY A 356 -16.82 -6.41 -46.12
CA GLY A 356 -17.87 -5.97 -47.04
C GLY A 356 -18.02 -6.84 -48.30
N HIS A 357 -17.51 -8.07 -48.29
CA HIS A 357 -17.51 -8.95 -49.48
C HIS A 357 -18.91 -9.55 -49.75
N MET A 358 -19.79 -8.77 -50.37
CA MET A 358 -21.21 -9.10 -50.57
C MET A 358 -21.45 -10.46 -51.23
N GLU A 359 -20.81 -10.75 -52.36
CA GLU A 359 -20.97 -12.04 -53.06
C GLU A 359 -20.60 -13.23 -52.15
N LEU A 360 -19.53 -13.08 -51.36
CA LEU A 360 -19.04 -14.09 -50.43
C LEU A 360 -19.98 -14.27 -49.23
N VAL A 361 -20.55 -13.17 -48.70
CA VAL A 361 -21.56 -13.24 -47.63
C VAL A 361 -22.80 -14.01 -48.12
N ASN A 362 -23.26 -13.75 -49.34
CA ASN A 362 -24.40 -14.48 -49.92
C ASN A 362 -24.12 -15.98 -50.11
N THR A 363 -22.93 -16.37 -50.57
CA THR A 363 -22.58 -17.79 -50.73
C THR A 363 -22.38 -18.49 -49.39
N LEU A 364 -21.79 -17.84 -48.38
CA LEU A 364 -21.68 -18.36 -47.02
C LEU A 364 -23.05 -18.58 -46.36
N LEU A 365 -23.96 -17.61 -46.45
CA LEU A 365 -25.32 -17.72 -45.90
C LEU A 365 -26.15 -18.79 -46.61
N SER A 366 -26.03 -18.89 -47.94
CA SER A 366 -26.68 -19.93 -48.75
C SER A 366 -26.24 -21.35 -48.37
N ASN A 367 -24.99 -21.51 -47.94
CA ASN A 367 -24.43 -22.78 -47.44
C ASN A 367 -24.59 -22.98 -45.91
N HIS A 368 -25.60 -22.33 -45.31
CA HIS A 368 -25.97 -22.48 -43.90
C HIS A 368 -24.86 -22.11 -42.88
N ALA A 369 -24.04 -21.10 -43.18
CA ALA A 369 -23.18 -20.46 -42.18
C ALA A 369 -24.05 -19.82 -41.06
N ARG A 370 -23.62 -19.94 -39.80
CA ARG A 370 -24.37 -19.44 -38.65
C ARG A 370 -24.17 -17.94 -38.45
N VAL A 371 -25.29 -17.22 -38.32
CA VAL A 371 -25.33 -15.76 -38.11
C VAL A 371 -25.31 -15.40 -36.62
N ASP A 372 -25.64 -16.35 -35.75
CA ASP A 372 -25.69 -16.24 -34.29
C ASP A 372 -24.33 -16.51 -33.59
N VAL A 373 -23.23 -16.48 -34.35
CA VAL A 373 -21.87 -16.60 -33.80
C VAL A 373 -21.36 -15.22 -33.37
N PHE A 374 -20.72 -15.18 -32.21
CA PHE A 374 -20.15 -13.97 -31.61
C PHE A 374 -18.63 -14.09 -31.45
N ASP A 375 -17.93 -12.96 -31.58
CA ASP A 375 -16.51 -12.86 -31.24
C ASP A 375 -16.28 -12.73 -29.72
N ILE A 376 -15.01 -12.65 -29.29
CA ILE A 376 -14.65 -12.49 -27.86
C ILE A 376 -15.22 -11.20 -27.23
N GLU A 377 -15.46 -10.16 -28.05
CA GLU A 377 -16.12 -8.91 -27.64
C GLU A 377 -17.65 -9.00 -27.64
N GLY A 378 -18.23 -10.16 -27.97
CA GLY A 378 -19.67 -10.36 -28.10
C GLY A 378 -20.28 -9.71 -29.34
N ARG A 379 -19.47 -9.29 -30.32
CA ARG A 379 -19.97 -8.71 -31.58
C ARG A 379 -20.47 -9.82 -32.50
N SER A 380 -21.63 -9.58 -33.10
CA SER A 380 -22.19 -10.39 -34.20
C SER A 380 -21.76 -9.83 -35.56
N ALA A 381 -22.01 -10.57 -36.64
CA ALA A 381 -21.73 -10.12 -38.01
C ALA A 381 -22.38 -8.76 -38.36
N LEU A 382 -23.54 -8.48 -37.78
CA LEU A 382 -24.24 -7.21 -37.96
C LEU A 382 -23.53 -6.03 -37.28
N HIS A 383 -22.79 -6.27 -36.18
CA HIS A 383 -21.97 -5.23 -35.55
C HIS A 383 -20.79 -4.86 -36.45
N LEU A 384 -20.04 -5.84 -36.95
CA LEU A 384 -18.89 -5.63 -37.82
C LEU A 384 -19.28 -4.95 -39.15
N ALA A 385 -20.40 -5.41 -39.76
CA ALA A 385 -20.94 -4.78 -40.96
C ALA A 385 -21.41 -3.32 -40.71
N ALA A 386 -21.98 -3.04 -39.53
CA ALA A 386 -22.41 -1.69 -39.15
C ALA A 386 -21.26 -0.76 -38.72
N GLU A 387 -20.17 -1.32 -38.19
CA GLU A 387 -18.93 -0.62 -37.86
C GLU A 387 -18.23 -0.05 -39.12
N HIS A 388 -18.39 -0.73 -40.27
CA HIS A 388 -17.89 -0.27 -41.57
C HIS A 388 -18.97 0.26 -42.53
N GLY A 389 -20.24 0.29 -42.12
CA GLY A 389 -21.33 0.93 -42.87
C GLY A 389 -21.86 0.15 -44.09
N PHE A 390 -21.61 -1.16 -44.17
CA PHE A 390 -21.96 -2.00 -45.32
C PHE A 390 -23.47 -2.33 -45.38
N LEU A 391 -24.28 -1.40 -45.89
CA LEU A 391 -25.74 -1.50 -45.95
C LEU A 391 -26.23 -2.80 -46.60
N GLN A 392 -25.67 -3.20 -47.75
CA GLN A 392 -26.06 -4.43 -48.46
C GLN A 392 -25.75 -5.70 -47.65
N VAL A 393 -24.64 -5.70 -46.91
CA VAL A 393 -24.28 -6.82 -46.03
C VAL A 393 -25.22 -6.87 -44.82
N CYS A 394 -25.57 -5.72 -44.23
CA CYS A 394 -26.57 -5.65 -43.17
C CYS A 394 -27.94 -6.18 -43.63
N ASP A 395 -28.38 -5.86 -44.84
CA ASP A 395 -29.61 -6.38 -45.45
C ASP A 395 -29.55 -7.91 -45.63
N ALA A 396 -28.48 -8.43 -46.21
CA ALA A 396 -28.27 -9.88 -46.37
C ALA A 396 -28.23 -10.65 -45.03
N LEU A 397 -27.70 -10.04 -43.97
CA LEU A 397 -27.73 -10.61 -42.63
C LEU A 397 -29.14 -10.60 -42.03
N LEU A 398 -29.87 -9.48 -42.15
CA LEU A 398 -31.20 -9.31 -41.55
C LEU A 398 -32.26 -10.17 -42.27
N THR A 399 -32.18 -10.30 -43.59
CA THR A 399 -32.99 -11.26 -44.36
C THR A 399 -32.73 -12.71 -43.94
N ASN A 400 -31.48 -13.04 -43.58
CA ASN A 400 -31.12 -14.34 -42.98
C ASN A 400 -31.31 -14.40 -41.45
N LYS A 401 -32.26 -13.60 -40.92
CA LYS A 401 -32.72 -13.60 -39.51
C LYS A 401 -31.67 -13.17 -38.47
N ALA A 402 -30.70 -12.34 -38.85
CA ALA A 402 -29.82 -11.69 -37.86
C ALA A 402 -30.61 -10.90 -36.81
N PHE A 403 -30.18 -10.96 -35.55
CA PHE A 403 -30.86 -10.22 -34.47
C PHE A 403 -30.40 -8.76 -34.40
N ILE A 404 -31.25 -7.86 -34.90
CA ILE A 404 -31.06 -6.39 -34.97
C ILE A 404 -30.60 -5.74 -33.65
N ASN A 405 -31.17 -6.18 -32.52
CA ASN A 405 -30.91 -5.64 -31.19
C ASN A 405 -29.90 -6.48 -30.38
N SER A 406 -29.06 -7.27 -31.06
CA SER A 406 -27.93 -7.95 -30.41
C SER A 406 -27.01 -6.91 -29.76
N LYS A 407 -26.44 -7.24 -28.59
CA LYS A 407 -25.54 -6.36 -27.85
C LYS A 407 -24.16 -6.99 -27.72
N ALA A 408 -23.13 -6.24 -28.10
CA ALA A 408 -21.75 -6.54 -27.75
C ALA A 408 -21.50 -6.44 -26.23
N ARG A 409 -20.34 -6.88 -25.77
CA ARG A 409 -19.94 -6.90 -24.34
C ARG A 409 -19.92 -5.53 -23.67
N ASN A 410 -19.77 -4.45 -24.43
CA ASN A 410 -19.90 -3.06 -23.98
C ASN A 410 -21.36 -2.53 -23.99
N GLY A 411 -22.32 -3.37 -24.37
CA GLY A 411 -23.73 -3.06 -24.50
C GLY A 411 -24.13 -2.31 -25.78
N ARG A 412 -23.19 -2.01 -26.69
CA ARG A 412 -23.49 -1.39 -27.99
C ARG A 412 -24.27 -2.37 -28.87
N THR A 413 -25.14 -1.83 -29.71
CA THR A 413 -25.84 -2.54 -30.79
C THR A 413 -25.28 -2.09 -32.15
N ALA A 414 -25.69 -2.73 -33.24
CA ALA A 414 -25.37 -2.27 -34.59
C ALA A 414 -25.74 -0.78 -34.82
N LEU A 415 -26.87 -0.31 -34.28
CA LEU A 415 -27.28 1.10 -34.36
C LEU A 415 -26.31 2.06 -33.65
N HIS A 416 -25.74 1.65 -32.50
CA HIS A 416 -24.74 2.45 -31.80
C HIS A 416 -23.45 2.63 -32.60
N LEU A 417 -23.00 1.57 -33.29
CA LEU A 417 -21.79 1.61 -34.14
C LEU A 417 -22.04 2.43 -35.41
N ALA A 418 -23.18 2.21 -36.08
CA ALA A 418 -23.59 3.00 -37.23
C ALA A 418 -23.71 4.50 -36.91
N ALA A 419 -24.23 4.83 -35.72
CA ALA A 419 -24.36 6.21 -35.27
C ALA A 419 -23.01 6.85 -34.89
N MET A 420 -22.13 6.10 -34.21
CA MET A 420 -20.78 6.56 -33.84
C MET A 420 -19.91 6.84 -35.08
N ASN A 421 -20.02 6.03 -36.12
CA ASN A 421 -19.16 6.09 -37.30
C ASN A 421 -19.77 6.92 -38.47
N GLY A 422 -20.94 7.55 -38.28
CA GLY A 422 -21.48 8.54 -39.21
C GLY A 422 -22.38 8.00 -40.34
N TYR A 423 -22.77 6.72 -40.31
CA TYR A 423 -23.49 6.08 -41.42
C TYR A 423 -25.00 6.39 -41.41
N ALA A 424 -25.38 7.63 -41.72
CA ALA A 424 -26.76 8.11 -41.72
C ALA A 424 -27.73 7.23 -42.55
N HIS A 425 -27.31 6.73 -43.72
CA HIS A 425 -28.13 5.81 -44.53
C HIS A 425 -28.39 4.49 -43.81
N LEU A 426 -27.39 3.92 -43.13
CA LEU A 426 -27.54 2.69 -42.36
C LEU A 426 -28.39 2.92 -41.10
N VAL A 427 -28.19 4.03 -40.39
CA VAL A 427 -29.03 4.44 -39.25
C VAL A 427 -30.51 4.53 -39.66
N LYS A 428 -30.79 5.15 -40.81
CA LYS A 428 -32.15 5.24 -41.37
C LYS A 428 -32.73 3.87 -41.71
N PHE A 429 -31.95 3.00 -42.36
CA PHE A 429 -32.33 1.65 -42.74
C PHE A 429 -32.66 0.78 -41.51
N LEU A 430 -31.78 0.75 -40.52
CA LEU A 430 -31.98 -0.02 -39.28
C LEU A 430 -33.25 0.42 -38.54
N ILE A 431 -33.51 1.73 -38.42
CA ILE A 431 -34.67 2.26 -37.69
C ILE A 431 -35.97 2.13 -38.50
N ARG A 432 -36.00 2.51 -39.79
CA ARG A 432 -37.26 2.53 -40.57
C ARG A 432 -37.63 1.18 -41.15
N ASP A 433 -36.67 0.45 -41.70
CA ASP A 433 -36.95 -0.74 -42.52
C ASP A 433 -36.92 -2.02 -41.67
N HIS A 434 -36.10 -2.04 -40.60
CA HIS A 434 -36.00 -3.15 -39.64
C HIS A 434 -36.43 -2.80 -38.20
N ASN A 435 -37.04 -1.64 -38.01
CA ASN A 435 -37.72 -1.25 -36.77
C ASN A 435 -36.83 -1.28 -35.51
N ALA A 436 -35.52 -0.99 -35.66
CA ALA A 436 -34.57 -0.93 -34.54
C ALA A 436 -34.99 0.11 -33.50
N MET A 437 -34.80 -0.22 -32.23
CA MET A 437 -35.09 0.71 -31.13
C MET A 437 -34.13 1.90 -31.17
N ILE A 438 -34.66 3.12 -31.06
CA ILE A 438 -33.88 4.37 -31.18
C ILE A 438 -33.08 4.62 -29.90
N ASP A 439 -33.74 4.66 -28.75
CA ASP A 439 -33.12 4.93 -27.44
C ASP A 439 -32.63 3.64 -26.74
N VAL A 440 -31.94 2.75 -27.47
CA VAL A 440 -31.28 1.60 -26.82
C VAL A 440 -30.14 2.10 -25.94
N LEU A 441 -29.98 1.50 -24.75
CA LEU A 441 -28.92 1.85 -23.82
C LEU A 441 -27.73 0.87 -23.92
N THR A 442 -26.52 1.41 -24.01
CA THR A 442 -25.26 0.70 -23.72
C THR A 442 -25.12 0.34 -22.23
N LEU A 443 -24.05 -0.36 -21.83
CA LEU A 443 -23.76 -0.56 -20.40
C LEU A 443 -23.63 0.76 -19.64
N LYS A 444 -22.98 1.77 -20.24
CA LYS A 444 -22.84 3.13 -19.67
C LYS A 444 -24.14 3.96 -19.70
N LYS A 445 -25.28 3.35 -20.02
CA LYS A 445 -26.59 4.00 -20.21
C LYS A 445 -26.60 5.11 -21.28
N GLN A 446 -25.64 5.08 -22.19
CA GLN A 446 -25.58 6.01 -23.34
C GLN A 446 -26.51 5.51 -24.45
N THR A 447 -27.28 6.42 -25.05
CA THR A 447 -28.07 6.19 -26.29
C THR A 447 -27.21 6.36 -27.54
N PRO A 448 -27.66 5.95 -28.75
CA PRO A 448 -26.94 6.22 -30.00
C PRO A 448 -26.70 7.72 -30.23
N LEU A 449 -27.61 8.59 -29.77
CA LEU A 449 -27.46 10.04 -29.85
C LEU A 449 -26.28 10.56 -29.02
N HIS A 450 -26.00 9.96 -27.85
CA HIS A 450 -24.81 10.30 -27.05
C HIS A 450 -23.52 9.93 -27.81
N LEU A 451 -23.48 8.76 -28.45
CA LEU A 451 -22.29 8.32 -29.19
C LEU A 451 -22.07 9.15 -30.47
N ALA A 452 -23.12 9.45 -31.22
CA ALA A 452 -23.05 10.34 -32.38
C ALA A 452 -22.59 11.75 -31.99
N ALA A 453 -23.07 12.27 -30.85
CA ALA A 453 -22.63 13.56 -30.31
C ALA A 453 -21.16 13.53 -29.86
N ALA A 454 -20.74 12.44 -29.21
CA ALA A 454 -19.36 12.21 -28.77
C ALA A 454 -18.38 11.98 -29.94
N SER A 455 -18.84 11.64 -31.14
CA SER A 455 -18.02 11.49 -32.34
C SER A 455 -18.20 12.62 -33.38
N GLY A 456 -18.98 13.67 -33.05
CA GLY A 456 -19.15 14.84 -33.92
C GLY A 456 -20.03 14.62 -35.14
N GLN A 457 -20.85 13.57 -35.18
CA GLN A 457 -21.56 13.13 -36.38
C GLN A 457 -22.86 13.92 -36.61
N ILE A 458 -22.73 15.16 -37.09
CA ILE A 458 -23.82 16.14 -37.24
C ILE A 458 -25.03 15.59 -38.01
N GLU A 459 -24.83 14.96 -39.17
CA GLU A 459 -25.93 14.44 -40.00
C GLU A 459 -26.65 13.25 -39.35
N VAL A 460 -25.91 12.42 -38.59
CA VAL A 460 -26.52 11.36 -37.78
C VAL A 460 -27.29 11.96 -36.60
N CYS A 461 -26.75 12.98 -35.92
CA CYS A 461 -27.48 13.69 -34.87
C CYS A 461 -28.79 14.27 -35.42
N LYS A 462 -28.76 15.03 -36.52
CA LYS A 462 -29.97 15.55 -37.20
C LYS A 462 -30.97 14.44 -37.47
N LEU A 463 -30.55 13.35 -38.12
CA LEU A 463 -31.42 12.23 -38.45
C LEU A 463 -32.03 11.56 -37.20
N LEU A 464 -31.25 11.34 -36.13
CA LEU A 464 -31.76 10.77 -34.89
C LEU A 464 -32.79 11.69 -34.22
N LEU A 465 -32.58 13.00 -34.26
CA LEU A 465 -33.54 14.00 -33.76
C LEU A 465 -34.82 14.02 -34.60
N GLU A 466 -34.71 13.98 -35.94
CA GLU A 466 -35.86 13.86 -36.86
C GLU A 466 -36.68 12.58 -36.64
N LEU A 467 -36.02 11.49 -36.22
CA LEU A 467 -36.65 10.22 -35.88
C LEU A 467 -37.17 10.16 -34.42
N GLY A 468 -37.00 11.23 -33.64
CA GLY A 468 -37.56 11.36 -32.29
C GLY A 468 -36.69 10.80 -31.15
N ALA A 469 -35.38 10.72 -31.31
CA ALA A 469 -34.46 10.31 -30.24
C ALA A 469 -34.49 11.29 -29.05
N ASN A 470 -34.40 10.76 -27.82
CA ASN A 470 -34.51 11.58 -26.62
C ASN A 470 -33.22 12.38 -26.33
N ILE A 471 -33.30 13.70 -26.53
CA ILE A 471 -32.22 14.67 -26.25
C ILE A 471 -31.93 14.79 -24.75
N ASP A 472 -32.95 14.60 -23.92
CA ASP A 472 -32.86 14.75 -22.47
C ASP A 472 -32.40 13.48 -21.75
N ALA A 473 -32.21 12.37 -22.49
CA ALA A 473 -31.63 11.13 -21.97
C ALA A 473 -30.30 11.39 -21.25
N THR A 474 -30.02 10.60 -20.23
CA THR A 474 -28.81 10.75 -19.39
C THR A 474 -28.06 9.45 -19.23
N ASP A 475 -26.73 9.53 -19.28
CA ASP A 475 -25.84 8.41 -19.06
C ASP A 475 -25.59 8.11 -17.56
N GLU A 476 -24.67 7.19 -17.26
CA GLU A 476 -24.31 6.86 -15.88
C GLU A 476 -23.73 8.03 -15.06
N MET A 477 -23.12 9.04 -15.69
CA MET A 477 -22.63 10.25 -15.03
C MET A 477 -23.69 11.37 -14.99
N GLY A 478 -24.89 11.11 -15.54
CA GLY A 478 -25.94 12.13 -15.70
C GLY A 478 -25.67 13.09 -16.85
N GLN A 479 -24.73 12.78 -17.74
CA GLN A 479 -24.46 13.60 -18.92
C GLN A 479 -25.59 13.41 -19.94
N LYS A 480 -26.10 14.53 -20.47
CA LYS A 480 -26.90 14.58 -21.71
C LYS A 480 -25.98 14.64 -22.94
N PRO A 481 -26.45 14.33 -24.17
CA PRO A 481 -25.61 14.31 -25.39
C PRO A 481 -24.82 15.60 -25.65
N ILE A 482 -25.38 16.76 -25.30
CA ILE A 482 -24.71 18.07 -25.40
C ILE A 482 -23.42 18.17 -24.55
N HIS A 483 -23.36 17.49 -23.39
CA HIS A 483 -22.16 17.46 -22.55
C HIS A 483 -21.06 16.63 -23.20
N ALA A 484 -21.41 15.51 -23.84
CA ALA A 484 -20.47 14.66 -24.58
C ALA A 484 -19.93 15.38 -25.84
N ALA A 485 -20.76 16.16 -26.53
CA ALA A 485 -20.31 17.02 -27.62
C ALA A 485 -19.37 18.15 -27.14
N ALA A 486 -19.67 18.77 -25.98
CA ALA A 486 -18.84 19.79 -25.37
C ALA A 486 -17.48 19.25 -24.88
N GLN A 487 -17.47 18.01 -24.35
CA GLN A 487 -16.26 17.31 -23.91
C GLN A 487 -15.27 17.11 -25.05
N ASN A 488 -15.77 16.75 -26.25
CA ASN A 488 -14.94 16.52 -27.44
C ASN A 488 -14.88 17.73 -28.39
N ASN A 489 -15.23 18.93 -27.91
CA ASN A 489 -15.12 20.21 -28.62
C ASN A 489 -15.91 20.33 -29.95
N TYR A 490 -17.02 19.60 -30.11
CA TYR A 490 -17.86 19.64 -31.32
C TYR A 490 -18.87 20.79 -31.28
N SER A 491 -18.39 22.01 -31.55
CA SER A 491 -19.19 23.24 -31.51
C SER A 491 -20.44 23.21 -32.42
N GLU A 492 -20.35 22.58 -33.59
CA GLU A 492 -21.47 22.48 -34.55
C GLU A 492 -22.58 21.54 -34.06
N VAL A 493 -22.23 20.45 -33.37
CA VAL A 493 -23.21 19.56 -32.72
C VAL A 493 -23.86 20.24 -31.51
N VAL A 494 -23.08 20.98 -30.72
CA VAL A 494 -23.63 21.81 -29.64
C VAL A 494 -24.60 22.86 -30.20
N GLN A 495 -24.23 23.54 -31.28
CA GLN A 495 -25.09 24.51 -31.96
C GLN A 495 -26.41 23.89 -32.43
N LEU A 496 -26.37 22.69 -33.03
CA LEU A 496 -27.57 21.94 -33.45
C LEU A 496 -28.52 21.67 -32.27
N PHE A 497 -28.00 21.18 -31.14
CA PHE A 497 -28.82 20.90 -29.95
C PHE A 497 -29.40 22.18 -29.34
N LEU A 498 -28.64 23.28 -29.31
CA LEU A 498 -29.12 24.57 -28.79
C LEU A 498 -30.16 25.24 -29.69
N GLN A 499 -30.07 25.06 -31.01
CA GLN A 499 -31.10 25.54 -31.95
C GLN A 499 -32.46 24.86 -31.72
N GLN A 500 -32.49 23.58 -31.35
CA GLN A 500 -33.73 22.87 -31.05
C GLN A 500 -34.21 23.14 -29.61
N HIS A 501 -33.31 23.11 -28.61
CA HIS A 501 -33.65 23.27 -27.21
C HIS A 501 -32.67 24.21 -26.46
N PRO A 502 -32.91 25.53 -26.47
CA PRO A 502 -32.04 26.52 -25.82
C PRO A 502 -31.82 26.31 -24.31
N ASN A 503 -32.77 25.67 -23.61
CA ASN A 503 -32.68 25.43 -22.17
C ASN A 503 -31.54 24.45 -21.78
N LEU A 504 -30.94 23.74 -22.75
CA LEU A 504 -29.85 22.78 -22.50
C LEU A 504 -28.54 23.42 -22.00
N VAL A 505 -28.33 24.74 -22.20
CA VAL A 505 -27.10 25.45 -21.74
C VAL A 505 -26.89 25.26 -20.23
N MET A 506 -27.98 25.32 -19.45
CA MET A 506 -27.99 25.21 -17.97
C MET A 506 -28.21 23.78 -17.47
N ALA A 507 -28.20 22.77 -18.35
CA ALA A 507 -28.22 21.38 -17.92
C ALA A 507 -27.00 21.06 -17.04
N THR A 508 -27.17 20.18 -16.06
CA THR A 508 -26.10 19.76 -15.13
C THR A 508 -25.96 18.25 -15.10
N THR A 509 -24.72 17.76 -14.99
CA THR A 509 -24.41 16.35 -14.69
C THR A 509 -24.69 16.03 -13.21
N LYS A 510 -24.49 14.77 -12.80
CA LYS A 510 -24.57 14.38 -11.37
C LYS A 510 -23.58 15.15 -10.49
N GLU A 511 -22.42 15.51 -11.04
CA GLU A 511 -21.40 16.31 -10.37
C GLU A 511 -21.77 17.79 -10.25
N GLY A 512 -22.90 18.23 -10.84
CA GLY A 512 -23.29 19.63 -10.89
C GLY A 512 -22.55 20.46 -11.96
N ASN A 513 -21.70 19.85 -12.78
CA ASN A 513 -21.04 20.50 -13.90
C ASN A 513 -22.05 20.84 -15.01
N THR A 514 -22.04 22.07 -15.51
CA THR A 514 -22.78 22.46 -16.74
C THR A 514 -21.93 22.23 -17.99
N CYS A 515 -22.54 22.35 -19.17
CA CYS A 515 -21.81 22.32 -20.45
C CYS A 515 -20.63 23.32 -20.50
N ALA A 516 -20.78 24.51 -19.91
CA ALA A 516 -19.72 25.52 -19.84
C ALA A 516 -18.55 25.08 -18.93
N HIS A 517 -18.83 24.38 -17.82
CA HIS A 517 -17.78 23.84 -16.94
C HIS A 517 -16.97 22.74 -17.66
N ILE A 518 -17.64 21.83 -18.37
CA ILE A 518 -16.96 20.76 -19.14
C ILE A 518 -16.14 21.37 -20.27
N ALA A 519 -16.69 22.33 -21.01
CA ALA A 519 -15.97 23.02 -22.07
C ALA A 519 -14.75 23.80 -21.52
N ALA A 520 -14.84 24.34 -20.30
CA ALA A 520 -13.73 25.00 -19.63
C ALA A 520 -12.62 24.02 -19.20
N ILE A 521 -12.96 22.85 -18.65
CA ILE A 521 -12.00 21.79 -18.29
C ILE A 521 -11.23 21.29 -19.54
N GLN A 522 -11.91 21.18 -20.68
CA GLN A 522 -11.34 20.61 -21.91
C GLN A 522 -10.67 21.63 -22.84
N GLY A 523 -10.74 22.93 -22.54
CA GLY A 523 -10.17 23.98 -23.40
C GLY A 523 -11.00 24.29 -24.66
N SER A 524 -12.29 23.92 -24.67
CA SER A 524 -13.19 24.01 -25.83
C SER A 524 -13.66 25.45 -26.12
N VAL A 525 -12.74 26.32 -26.57
CA VAL A 525 -12.98 27.76 -26.84
C VAL A 525 -14.20 27.97 -27.72
N LYS A 526 -14.28 27.28 -28.87
CA LYS A 526 -15.40 27.42 -29.83
C LYS A 526 -16.74 27.04 -29.22
N VAL A 527 -16.79 25.98 -28.41
CA VAL A 527 -18.02 25.57 -27.70
C VAL A 527 -18.47 26.67 -26.74
N ILE A 528 -17.54 27.31 -26.01
CA ILE A 528 -17.85 28.42 -25.10
C ILE A 528 -18.34 29.65 -25.88
N GLU A 529 -17.71 29.99 -27.00
CA GLU A 529 -18.16 31.07 -27.87
C GLU A 529 -19.58 30.83 -28.43
N GLU A 530 -19.91 29.61 -28.86
CA GLU A 530 -21.28 29.28 -29.28
C GLU A 530 -22.26 29.34 -28.09
N LEU A 531 -21.94 28.78 -26.92
CA LEU A 531 -22.79 28.85 -25.73
C LEU A 531 -23.08 30.31 -25.32
N MET A 532 -22.07 31.20 -25.39
CA MET A 532 -22.22 32.63 -25.09
C MET A 532 -23.12 33.39 -26.06
N LYS A 533 -23.30 32.93 -27.31
CA LYS A 533 -24.24 33.57 -28.26
C LYS A 533 -25.69 33.37 -27.84
N PHE A 534 -26.01 32.26 -27.15
CA PHE A 534 -27.34 31.97 -26.65
C PHE A 534 -27.57 32.54 -25.24
N ASP A 535 -26.66 32.26 -24.29
CA ASP A 535 -26.76 32.77 -22.90
C ASP A 535 -25.39 33.11 -22.31
N ARG A 536 -24.93 34.34 -22.59
CA ARG A 536 -23.68 34.88 -22.03
C ARG A 536 -23.69 34.95 -20.51
N ASN A 537 -24.81 35.33 -19.88
CA ASN A 537 -24.85 35.58 -18.44
C ASN A 537 -24.84 34.25 -17.67
N GLY A 538 -25.70 33.30 -18.06
CA GLY A 538 -25.74 31.98 -17.43
C GLY A 538 -24.42 31.23 -17.59
N VAL A 539 -23.73 31.34 -18.73
CA VAL A 539 -22.39 30.74 -18.92
C VAL A 539 -21.35 31.33 -17.95
N ILE A 540 -21.34 32.65 -17.74
CA ILE A 540 -20.35 33.31 -16.87
C ILE A 540 -20.62 33.06 -15.39
N SER A 541 -21.89 33.18 -14.97
CA SER A 541 -22.28 33.02 -13.56
C SER A 541 -22.61 31.58 -13.15
N ALA A 542 -22.38 30.61 -14.04
CA ALA A 542 -22.57 29.20 -13.73
C ALA A 542 -21.71 28.82 -12.52
N ARG A 543 -22.29 28.09 -11.56
CA ARG A 543 -21.58 27.52 -10.41
C ARG A 543 -21.86 26.04 -10.31
N ASN A 544 -20.81 25.24 -10.16
CA ASN A 544 -20.95 23.81 -9.88
C ASN A 544 -21.57 23.61 -8.48
N LYS A 545 -22.54 22.70 -8.35
CA LYS A 545 -23.25 22.36 -7.09
C LYS A 545 -22.36 21.78 -5.98
N LEU A 546 -21.25 21.10 -6.31
CA LEU A 546 -20.34 20.45 -5.36
C LEU A 546 -19.25 21.40 -4.85
N ASN A 547 -18.57 22.07 -5.78
CA ASN A 547 -17.36 22.85 -5.53
C ASN A 547 -17.60 24.36 -5.49
N GLU A 548 -18.81 24.82 -5.85
CA GLU A 548 -19.15 26.23 -6.10
C GLU A 548 -18.31 26.91 -7.20
N SER A 549 -17.49 26.13 -7.92
CA SER A 549 -16.54 26.64 -8.91
C SER A 549 -17.24 27.24 -10.12
N THR A 550 -16.64 28.27 -10.73
CA THR A 550 -17.07 28.87 -11.99
C THR A 550 -16.30 28.29 -13.18
N PRO A 551 -16.80 28.42 -14.43
CA PRO A 551 -16.04 28.00 -15.62
C PRO A 551 -14.68 28.72 -15.78
N LEU A 552 -14.55 29.96 -15.30
CA LEU A 552 -13.26 30.68 -15.32
C LEU A 552 -12.24 30.02 -14.40
N GLN A 553 -12.66 29.56 -13.22
CA GLN A 553 -11.80 28.84 -12.28
C GLN A 553 -11.36 27.49 -12.85
N LEU A 554 -12.27 26.71 -13.43
CA LEU A 554 -11.93 25.42 -14.05
C LEU A 554 -11.05 25.57 -15.32
N ALA A 555 -11.24 26.64 -16.09
CA ALA A 555 -10.35 26.95 -17.21
C ALA A 555 -8.93 27.34 -16.73
N ALA A 556 -8.83 28.01 -15.59
CA ALA A 556 -7.55 28.34 -14.96
C ALA A 556 -6.88 27.12 -14.34
N GLU A 557 -7.65 26.20 -13.75
CA GLU A 557 -7.21 24.88 -13.24
C GLU A 557 -6.63 24.02 -14.38
N GLY A 558 -7.34 23.94 -15.51
CA GLY A 558 -6.91 23.21 -16.72
C GLY A 558 -5.83 23.91 -17.57
N GLY A 559 -5.42 25.15 -17.24
CA GLY A 559 -4.37 25.88 -17.97
C GLY A 559 -4.81 26.52 -19.30
N HIS A 560 -6.11 26.58 -19.58
CA HIS A 560 -6.66 26.96 -20.88
C HIS A 560 -6.72 28.47 -21.09
N ALA A 561 -5.55 29.08 -21.32
CA ALA A 561 -5.36 30.53 -21.42
C ALA A 561 -6.30 31.23 -22.42
N ASP A 562 -6.67 30.60 -23.53
CA ASP A 562 -7.60 31.20 -24.50
C ASP A 562 -9.07 31.10 -24.08
N VAL A 563 -9.47 30.05 -23.36
CA VAL A 563 -10.79 30.00 -22.70
C VAL A 563 -10.88 31.09 -21.63
N VAL A 564 -9.84 31.22 -20.80
CA VAL A 564 -9.71 32.31 -19.82
C VAL A 564 -9.83 33.67 -20.51
N ARG A 565 -9.13 33.88 -21.63
CA ARG A 565 -9.17 35.12 -22.41
C ARG A 565 -10.57 35.45 -22.92
N VAL A 566 -11.32 34.46 -23.42
CA VAL A 566 -12.72 34.64 -23.87
C VAL A 566 -13.64 34.95 -22.68
N LEU A 567 -13.56 34.19 -21.58
CA LEU A 567 -14.37 34.42 -20.38
C LEU A 567 -14.11 35.79 -19.74
N VAL A 568 -12.84 36.21 -19.61
CA VAL A 568 -12.48 37.52 -19.07
C VAL A 568 -12.95 38.65 -19.99
N ARG A 569 -12.79 38.53 -21.32
CA ARG A 569 -13.37 39.48 -22.29
C ARG A 569 -14.90 39.52 -22.23
N ALA A 570 -15.54 38.40 -21.91
CA ALA A 570 -16.98 38.31 -21.74
C ALA A 570 -17.46 38.93 -20.41
N GLY A 571 -16.56 39.27 -19.48
CA GLY A 571 -16.86 39.95 -18.21
C GLY A 571 -16.83 39.05 -16.97
N ALA A 572 -16.19 37.87 -17.04
CA ALA A 572 -16.09 36.96 -15.90
C ALA A 572 -15.24 37.54 -14.75
N SER A 573 -15.78 37.46 -13.53
CA SER A 573 -15.12 37.95 -12.31
C SER A 573 -13.94 37.05 -11.92
N CYS A 574 -12.75 37.64 -11.84
CA CYS A 574 -11.55 36.97 -11.31
C CYS A 574 -11.50 36.96 -9.76
N THR A 575 -12.45 37.63 -9.10
CA THR A 575 -12.53 37.73 -7.63
C THR A 575 -13.44 36.68 -6.99
N ASP A 576 -14.14 35.91 -7.82
CA ASP A 576 -15.03 34.86 -7.35
C ASP A 576 -14.21 33.72 -6.73
N GLU A 577 -14.70 33.22 -5.59
CA GLU A 577 -14.09 32.14 -4.82
C GLU A 577 -14.92 30.87 -4.92
N ASN A 578 -14.24 29.73 -5.06
CA ASN A 578 -14.84 28.40 -4.93
C ASN A 578 -15.14 28.06 -3.45
N ARG A 579 -15.63 26.85 -3.18
CA ARG A 579 -15.92 26.37 -1.82
C ARG A 579 -14.71 26.46 -0.88
N ALA A 580 -13.51 26.12 -1.38
CA ALA A 580 -12.23 26.18 -0.65
C ALA A 580 -11.67 27.60 -0.46
N GLY A 581 -12.17 28.61 -1.18
CA GLY A 581 -11.67 29.99 -1.11
C GLY A 581 -10.69 30.39 -2.20
N LEU A 582 -10.43 29.52 -3.17
CA LEU A 582 -9.51 29.79 -4.26
C LEU A 582 -10.22 30.61 -5.35
N THR A 583 -9.55 31.65 -5.83
CA THR A 583 -9.95 32.37 -7.05
C THR A 583 -9.28 31.75 -8.27
N ALA A 584 -9.67 32.18 -9.49
CA ALA A 584 -9.06 31.68 -10.72
C ALA A 584 -7.54 31.94 -10.79
N VAL A 585 -7.05 33.05 -10.23
CA VAL A 585 -5.60 33.35 -10.13
C VAL A 585 -4.89 32.38 -9.17
N HIS A 586 -5.55 32.00 -8.07
CA HIS A 586 -5.01 31.06 -7.10
C HIS A 586 -4.88 29.64 -7.69
N LEU A 587 -5.87 29.18 -8.46
CA LEU A 587 -5.83 27.89 -9.17
C LEU A 587 -4.76 27.86 -10.27
N ALA A 588 -4.61 28.95 -11.03
CA ALA A 588 -3.51 29.07 -11.99
C ALA A 588 -2.13 29.02 -11.31
N ALA A 589 -2.00 29.61 -10.12
CA ALA A 589 -0.77 29.61 -9.33
C ALA A 589 -0.48 28.23 -8.68
N GLU A 590 -1.51 27.47 -8.29
CA GLU A 590 -1.44 26.09 -7.78
C GLU A 590 -0.93 25.10 -8.85
N HIS A 591 -1.49 25.16 -10.06
CA HIS A 591 -1.12 24.24 -11.15
C HIS A 591 0.05 24.71 -12.02
N GLY A 592 0.58 25.91 -11.82
CA GLY A 592 1.80 26.38 -12.49
C GLY A 592 1.58 27.07 -13.86
N HIS A 593 0.36 27.54 -14.14
CA HIS A 593 -0.03 28.02 -15.47
C HIS A 593 0.34 29.49 -15.72
N THR A 594 1.62 29.76 -16.00
CA THR A 594 2.15 31.09 -16.38
C THR A 594 1.31 31.79 -17.45
N ASN A 595 0.99 31.11 -18.55
CA ASN A 595 0.17 31.63 -19.65
C ASN A 595 -1.22 32.15 -19.20
N VAL A 596 -1.81 31.55 -18.16
CA VAL A 596 -3.09 32.01 -17.59
C VAL A 596 -2.87 33.24 -16.72
N LEU A 597 -1.80 33.26 -15.92
CA LEU A 597 -1.41 34.42 -15.11
C LEU A 597 -1.13 35.65 -16.00
N ASP A 598 -0.46 35.48 -17.14
CA ASP A 598 -0.20 36.55 -18.12
C ASP A 598 -1.50 37.11 -18.75
N VAL A 599 -2.52 36.27 -18.97
CA VAL A 599 -3.84 36.75 -19.40
C VAL A 599 -4.52 37.56 -18.28
N MET A 600 -4.49 37.07 -17.04
CA MET A 600 -5.08 37.74 -15.87
C MET A 600 -4.28 38.98 -15.42
N ARG A 601 -3.00 39.07 -15.77
CA ARG A 601 -2.15 40.26 -15.57
C ARG A 601 -2.73 41.49 -16.26
N SER A 602 -3.34 41.33 -17.44
CA SER A 602 -4.01 42.42 -18.17
C SER A 602 -5.19 43.06 -17.41
N THR A 603 -5.72 42.38 -16.39
CA THR A 603 -6.80 42.89 -15.52
C THR A 603 -6.32 43.41 -14.17
N ASN A 604 -5.00 43.40 -13.90
CA ASN A 604 -4.37 43.88 -12.66
C ASN A 604 -4.85 43.13 -11.38
N THR A 605 -5.19 41.84 -11.50
CA THR A 605 -5.81 41.03 -10.44
C THR A 605 -4.83 40.20 -9.59
N LEU A 606 -3.52 40.24 -9.88
CA LEU A 606 -2.52 39.33 -9.30
C LEU A 606 -2.20 39.54 -7.80
N ARG A 607 -2.63 40.67 -7.20
CA ARG A 607 -2.36 41.02 -5.79
C ARG A 607 -3.50 40.64 -4.82
N ILE A 608 -4.59 40.06 -5.31
CA ILE A 608 -5.79 39.77 -4.49
C ILE A 608 -5.46 38.71 -3.41
N SER A 609 -5.76 39.02 -2.14
CA SER A 609 -5.88 38.01 -1.09
C SER A 609 -7.24 37.31 -1.18
N SER A 610 -7.25 35.99 -0.98
CA SER A 610 -8.49 35.22 -0.79
C SER A 610 -9.18 35.65 0.50
N LYS A 611 -10.49 35.89 0.48
CA LYS A 611 -11.26 36.28 1.67
C LYS A 611 -11.40 35.12 2.66
N LYS A 612 -11.55 33.89 2.15
CA LYS A 612 -11.63 32.68 2.99
C LYS A 612 -10.27 32.24 3.53
N LEU A 613 -9.21 32.28 2.72
CA LEU A 613 -7.88 31.76 3.09
C LEU A 613 -6.90 32.80 3.64
N GLY A 614 -7.08 34.09 3.34
CA GLY A 614 -6.12 35.15 3.68
C GLY A 614 -4.77 35.08 2.93
N LEU A 615 -4.61 34.10 2.02
CA LEU A 615 -3.42 33.87 1.21
C LEU A 615 -3.47 34.64 -0.11
N THR A 616 -2.30 34.85 -0.72
CA THR A 616 -2.15 35.41 -2.07
C THR A 616 -1.73 34.32 -3.08
N PRO A 617 -1.80 34.56 -4.40
CA PRO A 617 -1.35 33.58 -5.40
C PRO A 617 0.12 33.17 -5.22
N LEU A 618 0.99 34.09 -4.77
CA LEU A 618 2.40 33.80 -4.48
C LEU A 618 2.57 32.84 -3.29
N HIS A 619 1.72 32.91 -2.27
CA HIS A 619 1.73 31.95 -1.17
C HIS A 619 1.39 30.53 -1.65
N ILE A 620 0.42 30.42 -2.57
CA ILE A 620 -0.05 29.14 -3.11
C ILE A 620 0.96 28.55 -4.10
N ALA A 621 1.50 29.34 -5.03
CA ALA A 621 2.60 28.91 -5.90
C ALA A 621 3.83 28.45 -5.10
N ALA A 622 4.14 29.13 -3.99
CA ALA A 622 5.23 28.75 -3.11
C ALA A 622 4.94 27.48 -2.29
N TYR A 623 3.68 27.23 -1.91
CA TYR A 623 3.24 26.01 -1.23
C TYR A 623 3.24 24.78 -2.15
N TYR A 624 2.84 24.91 -3.42
CA TYR A 624 2.82 23.81 -4.39
C TYR A 624 4.12 23.63 -5.19
N GLY A 625 5.15 24.44 -4.93
CA GLY A 625 6.49 24.25 -5.49
C GLY A 625 6.69 24.79 -6.90
N GLN A 626 5.78 25.62 -7.40
CA GLN A 626 5.74 26.10 -8.78
C GLN A 626 6.80 27.19 -9.03
N ALA A 627 8.07 26.77 -9.20
CA ALA A 627 9.22 27.65 -9.23
C ALA A 627 9.19 28.73 -10.35
N GLU A 628 8.64 28.41 -11.52
CA GLU A 628 8.55 29.39 -12.63
C GLU A 628 7.45 30.44 -12.40
N THR A 629 6.26 30.03 -11.93
CA THR A 629 5.21 31.01 -11.55
C THR A 629 5.61 31.82 -10.34
N VAL A 630 6.36 31.26 -9.38
CA VAL A 630 6.97 32.03 -8.29
C VAL A 630 7.91 33.10 -8.83
N ARG A 631 8.80 32.77 -9.79
CA ARG A 631 9.70 33.76 -10.42
C ARG A 631 8.92 34.87 -11.12
N GLU A 632 7.89 34.52 -11.89
CA GLU A 632 7.04 35.48 -12.59
C GLU A 632 6.27 36.37 -11.59
N LEU A 633 5.60 35.78 -10.60
CA LEU A 633 4.84 36.48 -9.57
C LEU A 633 5.74 37.40 -8.72
N LEU A 634 6.98 37.02 -8.42
CA LEU A 634 7.93 37.85 -7.66
C LEU A 634 8.30 39.16 -8.38
N SER A 635 8.12 39.25 -9.70
CA SER A 635 8.32 40.51 -10.44
C SER A 635 7.18 41.52 -10.23
N PHE A 636 6.04 41.09 -9.66
CA PHE A 636 4.84 41.91 -9.44
C PHE A 636 4.37 41.95 -7.97
N VAL A 637 4.61 40.89 -7.21
CA VAL A 637 4.19 40.69 -5.82
C VAL A 637 5.45 40.57 -4.95
N PRO A 638 5.67 41.49 -3.98
CA PRO A 638 6.82 41.39 -3.09
C PRO A 638 6.84 40.07 -2.30
N GLY A 639 8.00 39.42 -2.23
CA GLY A 639 8.20 38.21 -1.40
C GLY A 639 8.02 38.43 0.11
N THR A 640 7.84 39.67 0.54
CA THR A 640 7.63 40.11 1.94
C THR A 640 6.16 40.23 2.33
N VAL A 641 5.21 39.92 1.44
CA VAL A 641 3.78 39.97 1.78
C VAL A 641 3.47 38.93 2.84
N LYS A 642 2.80 39.37 3.91
CA LYS A 642 2.28 38.54 5.00
C LYS A 642 0.83 38.14 4.74
N SER A 643 0.43 36.93 5.15
CA SER A 643 -0.96 36.46 5.05
C SER A 643 -1.91 37.21 6.00
N GLU A 644 -3.13 37.40 5.53
CA GLU A 644 -4.28 37.82 6.35
C GLU A 644 -4.83 36.59 7.12
N PRO A 645 -5.57 36.77 8.23
CA PRO A 645 -6.16 35.64 8.95
C PRO A 645 -7.21 34.91 8.10
N PRO A 646 -7.17 33.57 8.00
CA PRO A 646 -8.21 32.82 7.28
C PRO A 646 -9.56 32.92 8.00
N THR A 647 -10.62 33.18 7.24
CA THR A 647 -12.01 33.20 7.76
C THR A 647 -12.74 31.87 7.55
N GLY A 648 -12.18 30.98 6.73
CA GLY A 648 -12.70 29.64 6.45
C GLY A 648 -11.76 28.51 6.92
N VAL A 649 -11.75 27.40 6.17
CA VAL A 649 -10.79 26.32 6.37
C VAL A 649 -9.42 26.78 5.89
N SER A 650 -8.38 26.67 6.72
CA SER A 650 -7.01 27.01 6.36
C SER A 650 -6.40 25.99 5.39
N LEU A 651 -5.52 26.46 4.48
CA LEU A 651 -4.82 25.62 3.50
C LEU A 651 -3.99 24.52 4.18
N VAL A 652 -3.43 24.81 5.35
CA VAL A 652 -2.70 23.85 6.18
C VAL A 652 -3.49 23.64 7.47
N PRO A 653 -4.23 22.52 7.62
CA PRO A 653 -5.11 22.30 8.77
C PRO A 653 -4.41 22.39 10.13
N ILE A 654 -3.12 22.04 10.19
CA ILE A 654 -2.35 22.00 11.44
C ILE A 654 -1.88 23.39 11.90
N LEU A 655 -1.63 24.32 10.96
CA LEU A 655 -1.36 25.73 11.27
C LEU A 655 -2.65 26.49 11.61
N GLY A 656 -3.83 25.92 11.31
CA GLY A 656 -5.12 26.45 11.73
C GLY A 656 -5.32 27.92 11.32
N ALA A 657 -5.64 28.78 12.29
CA ALA A 657 -5.93 30.21 12.06
C ALA A 657 -4.69 31.11 11.97
N GLU A 658 -3.50 30.58 11.69
CA GLU A 658 -2.28 31.38 11.63
C GLU A 658 -2.30 32.51 10.60
N SER A 659 -2.05 33.72 11.09
CA SER A 659 -1.86 34.92 10.29
C SER A 659 -0.38 35.35 10.27
N GLY A 660 0.00 36.10 9.24
CA GLY A 660 1.36 36.63 9.13
C GLY A 660 2.39 35.71 8.49
N LEU A 661 1.97 34.58 7.90
CA LEU A 661 2.82 33.70 7.10
C LEU A 661 3.37 34.46 5.89
N THR A 662 4.59 34.15 5.46
CA THR A 662 5.16 34.64 4.19
C THR A 662 5.23 33.49 3.18
N PRO A 663 5.45 33.73 1.88
CA PRO A 663 5.63 32.63 0.90
C PRO A 663 6.78 31.69 1.27
N LEU A 664 7.82 32.20 1.95
CA LEU A 664 8.94 31.39 2.44
C LEU A 664 8.52 30.39 3.53
N HIS A 665 7.57 30.75 4.40
CA HIS A 665 7.02 29.85 5.42
C HIS A 665 6.35 28.63 4.79
N LEU A 666 5.51 28.84 3.77
CA LEU A 666 4.79 27.77 3.10
C LEU A 666 5.70 26.92 2.19
N ALA A 667 6.67 27.54 1.53
CA ALA A 667 7.71 26.80 0.78
C ALA A 667 8.57 25.93 1.71
N ALA A 668 8.90 26.45 2.91
CA ALA A 668 9.63 25.71 3.93
C ALA A 668 8.81 24.56 4.53
N TYR A 669 7.52 24.78 4.77
CA TYR A 669 6.59 23.77 5.30
C TYR A 669 6.39 22.57 4.36
N ASN A 670 6.33 22.79 3.04
CA ASN A 670 6.02 21.73 2.06
C ASN A 670 7.26 21.07 1.43
N GLY A 671 8.48 21.53 1.73
CA GLY A 671 9.69 20.90 1.20
C GLY A 671 10.16 21.42 -0.18
N ASN A 672 9.69 22.59 -0.60
CA ASN A 672 9.93 23.12 -1.95
C ASN A 672 11.31 23.79 -2.09
N GLU A 673 12.38 22.98 -2.09
CA GLU A 673 13.78 23.42 -2.10
C GLU A 673 14.11 24.46 -3.19
N ASN A 674 13.63 24.26 -4.43
CA ASN A 674 13.86 25.17 -5.54
C ASN A 674 13.19 26.55 -5.33
N VAL A 675 11.98 26.55 -4.77
CA VAL A 675 11.26 27.77 -4.41
C VAL A 675 11.98 28.48 -3.25
N VAL A 676 12.43 27.75 -2.24
CA VAL A 676 13.23 28.32 -1.14
C VAL A 676 14.50 28.97 -1.66
N ARG A 677 15.26 28.32 -2.56
CA ARG A 677 16.44 28.95 -3.21
C ARG A 677 16.09 30.24 -3.95
N LEU A 678 14.98 30.27 -4.70
CA LEU A 678 14.53 31.48 -5.42
C LEU A 678 14.13 32.60 -4.45
N LEU A 679 13.40 32.28 -3.37
CA LEU A 679 12.99 33.25 -2.36
C LEU A 679 14.18 33.79 -1.55
N LEU A 680 15.13 32.94 -1.15
CA LEU A 680 16.34 33.37 -0.42
C LEU A 680 17.27 34.27 -1.26
N ASN A 681 17.25 34.11 -2.59
CA ASN A 681 17.97 34.98 -3.53
C ASN A 681 17.18 36.24 -3.93
N SER A 682 15.91 36.37 -3.50
CA SER A 682 15.07 37.51 -3.85
C SER A 682 15.28 38.70 -2.89
N PRO A 683 15.29 39.95 -3.39
CA PRO A 683 15.53 41.11 -2.56
C PRO A 683 14.40 41.32 -1.54
N GLY A 684 14.79 41.53 -0.28
CA GLY A 684 13.88 41.89 0.82
C GLY A 684 13.30 40.71 1.62
N VAL A 685 13.49 39.46 1.21
CA VAL A 685 12.97 38.30 1.95
C VAL A 685 13.67 38.15 3.31
N GLN A 686 12.88 38.17 4.38
CA GLN A 686 13.32 37.98 5.77
C GLN A 686 13.28 36.49 6.13
N VAL A 687 14.40 35.94 6.59
CA VAL A 687 14.55 34.52 7.00
C VAL A 687 14.16 34.29 8.46
N ASP A 688 14.11 35.37 9.24
CA ASP A 688 13.81 35.50 10.66
C ASP A 688 12.39 36.03 10.92
N ALA A 689 11.60 36.24 9.86
CA ALA A 689 10.23 36.71 10.00
C ALA A 689 9.38 35.70 10.76
N ALA A 690 8.82 36.10 11.90
CA ALA A 690 7.91 35.28 12.68
C ALA A 690 6.42 35.44 12.25
N THR A 691 5.62 34.39 12.42
CA THR A 691 4.15 34.44 12.33
C THR A 691 3.53 35.22 13.51
N ASN A 692 2.31 35.73 13.33
CA ASN A 692 1.72 36.66 14.30
C ASN A 692 1.21 35.95 15.57
N GLU A 693 0.66 34.74 15.43
CA GLU A 693 0.00 34.00 16.53
C GLU A 693 1.00 33.18 17.34
N ASN A 694 1.59 32.15 16.71
CA ASN A 694 2.48 31.18 17.34
C ASN A 694 3.95 31.64 17.36
N GLY A 695 4.33 32.58 16.49
CA GLY A 695 5.70 33.06 16.38
C GLY A 695 6.64 32.11 15.64
N TYR A 696 6.09 31.21 14.80
CA TYR A 696 6.90 30.29 14.01
C TYR A 696 7.77 31.05 13.01
N ASN A 697 9.01 30.59 12.87
CA ASN A 697 9.95 30.99 11.83
C ASN A 697 9.94 29.97 10.67
N PRO A 698 10.48 30.28 9.48
CA PRO A 698 10.59 29.33 8.39
C PRO A 698 11.35 28.04 8.76
N LEU A 699 12.34 28.12 9.65
CA LEU A 699 13.04 26.94 10.17
C LEU A 699 12.10 26.02 10.97
N HIS A 700 11.24 26.59 11.81
CA HIS A 700 10.30 25.83 12.62
C HIS A 700 9.31 25.05 11.76
N LEU A 701 8.86 25.64 10.65
CA LEU A 701 8.02 24.95 9.68
C LEU A 701 8.78 23.91 8.83
N ALA A 702 10.06 24.14 8.51
CA ALA A 702 10.90 23.12 7.87
C ALA A 702 11.16 21.93 8.80
N CYS A 703 11.37 22.17 10.10
CA CYS A 703 11.45 21.13 11.14
C CYS A 703 10.11 20.42 11.37
N PHE A 704 8.98 21.09 11.15
CA PHE A 704 7.64 20.49 11.20
C PHE A 704 7.44 19.50 10.05
N GLY A 705 7.76 19.88 8.82
CA GLY A 705 7.64 19.02 7.62
C GLY A 705 8.75 17.97 7.46
N GLY A 706 9.85 18.07 8.23
CA GLY A 706 10.99 17.14 8.15
C GLY A 706 11.97 17.45 7.01
N HIS A 707 11.93 18.66 6.44
CA HIS A 707 12.63 19.00 5.20
C HIS A 707 14.11 19.39 5.42
N MET A 708 14.97 18.37 5.55
CA MET A 708 16.39 18.54 5.89
C MET A 708 17.17 19.44 4.92
N SER A 709 16.93 19.36 3.61
CA SER A 709 17.64 20.19 2.63
C SER A 709 17.30 21.69 2.78
N ILE A 710 16.06 22.00 3.15
CA ILE A 710 15.63 23.37 3.48
C ILE A 710 16.28 23.84 4.77
N VAL A 711 16.36 22.99 5.80
CA VAL A 711 17.07 23.34 7.04
C VAL A 711 18.54 23.63 6.75
N GLY A 712 19.21 22.81 5.93
CA GLY A 712 20.57 23.10 5.46
C GLY A 712 20.70 24.44 4.73
N LEU A 713 19.76 24.75 3.82
CA LEU A 713 19.74 26.03 3.10
C LEU A 713 19.51 27.23 4.04
N LEU A 714 18.55 27.15 4.96
CA LEU A 714 18.24 28.22 5.92
C LEU A 714 19.41 28.45 6.90
N LEU A 715 19.99 27.38 7.45
CA LEU A 715 21.14 27.48 8.36
C LEU A 715 22.41 27.98 7.64
N SER A 716 22.61 27.61 6.36
CA SER A 716 23.70 28.16 5.54
C SER A 716 23.60 29.68 5.32
N ARG A 717 22.38 30.24 5.45
CA ARG A 717 22.12 31.67 5.32
C ARG A 717 22.17 32.41 6.66
N SER A 718 21.71 31.79 7.74
CA SER A 718 21.66 32.37 9.09
C SER A 718 21.75 31.28 10.17
N ALA A 719 22.94 31.10 10.75
CA ALA A 719 23.16 30.14 11.83
C ALA A 719 22.43 30.52 13.14
N GLU A 720 22.18 31.82 13.37
CA GLU A 720 21.43 32.34 14.54
C GLU A 720 20.02 31.75 14.66
N LEU A 721 19.43 31.32 13.54
CA LEU A 721 18.08 30.77 13.46
C LEU A 721 17.94 29.44 14.23
N LEU A 722 19.04 28.69 14.41
CA LEU A 722 19.08 27.40 15.10
C LEU A 722 18.69 27.48 16.58
N GLN A 723 18.99 28.61 17.24
CA GLN A 723 18.61 28.90 18.63
C GLN A 723 17.38 29.81 18.74
N SER A 724 16.71 30.10 17.62
CA SER A 724 15.48 30.89 17.67
C SER A 724 14.35 30.10 18.36
N THR A 725 13.50 30.82 19.09
CA THR A 725 12.40 30.21 19.87
C THR A 725 11.05 30.80 19.51
N ASP A 726 10.03 29.96 19.41
CA ASP A 726 8.63 30.37 19.24
C ASP A 726 8.07 31.17 20.42
N ARG A 727 6.83 31.67 20.28
CA ARG A 727 6.08 32.27 21.40
C ARG A 727 5.93 31.30 22.59
N HIS A 728 6.02 29.99 22.37
CA HIS A 728 6.00 28.96 23.43
C HIS A 728 7.38 28.66 24.05
N GLY A 729 8.47 29.20 23.51
CA GLY A 729 9.85 28.87 23.89
C GLY A 729 10.46 27.70 23.11
N LYS A 730 9.69 27.09 22.18
CA LYS A 730 10.13 25.95 21.37
C LYS A 730 11.18 26.32 20.35
N THR A 731 12.25 25.52 20.29
CA THR A 731 13.24 25.53 19.22
C THR A 731 12.87 24.54 18.12
N GLY A 732 13.51 24.64 16.95
CA GLY A 732 13.36 23.66 15.86
C GLY A 732 13.61 22.20 16.30
N LEU A 733 14.49 21.98 17.29
CA LEU A 733 14.74 20.65 17.86
C LEU A 733 13.52 20.10 18.62
N HIS A 734 12.80 20.93 19.38
CA HIS A 734 11.55 20.52 20.04
C HIS A 734 10.48 20.11 19.03
N ILE A 735 10.38 20.81 17.90
CA ILE A 735 9.41 20.53 16.84
C ILE A 735 9.78 19.24 16.10
N ALA A 736 11.03 19.11 15.64
CA ALA A 736 11.51 17.90 14.97
C ALA A 736 11.32 16.65 15.85
N SER A 737 11.55 16.78 17.16
CA SER A 737 11.30 15.72 18.15
C SER A 737 9.81 15.43 18.39
N THR A 738 8.93 16.42 18.29
CA THR A 738 7.46 16.23 18.40
C THR A 738 6.89 15.48 17.18
N HIS A 739 7.51 15.60 16.01
CA HIS A 739 7.05 14.98 14.76
C HIS A 739 7.82 13.72 14.34
N GLY A 740 8.85 13.33 15.11
CA GLY A 740 9.54 12.04 14.92
C GLY A 740 10.58 12.03 13.80
N HIS A 741 11.00 13.19 13.32
CA HIS A 741 11.92 13.33 12.19
C HIS A 741 13.37 13.00 12.60
N TYR A 742 13.69 11.71 12.73
CA TYR A 742 15.00 11.22 13.19
C TYR A 742 16.21 11.90 12.51
N GLN A 743 16.26 11.88 11.18
CA GLN A 743 17.38 12.44 10.42
C GLN A 743 17.44 13.98 10.52
N MET A 744 16.31 14.65 10.75
CA MET A 744 16.27 16.08 11.05
C MET A 744 16.88 16.38 12.41
N VAL A 745 16.54 15.58 13.44
CA VAL A 745 17.12 15.70 14.78
C VAL A 745 18.63 15.48 14.71
N GLU A 746 19.10 14.44 14.02
CA GLU A 746 20.52 14.17 13.77
C GLU A 746 21.24 15.38 13.14
N VAL A 747 20.68 15.97 12.08
CA VAL A 747 21.26 17.18 11.44
C VAL A 747 21.25 18.38 12.38
N LEU A 748 20.16 18.64 13.12
CA LEU A 748 20.10 19.76 14.06
C LEU A 748 21.14 19.63 15.19
N LEU A 749 21.35 18.41 15.70
CA LEU A 749 22.39 18.11 16.69
C LEU A 749 23.79 18.26 16.08
N GLY A 750 24.02 17.77 14.87
CA GLY A 750 25.28 17.94 14.14
C GLY A 750 25.62 19.41 13.81
N GLN A 751 24.60 20.28 13.71
CA GLN A 751 24.76 21.74 13.58
C GLN A 751 24.89 22.48 14.93
N GLY A 752 24.87 21.76 16.07
CA GLY A 752 25.12 22.33 17.40
C GLY A 752 23.88 22.78 18.17
N ALA A 753 22.70 22.20 17.93
CA ALA A 753 21.50 22.47 18.73
C ALA A 753 21.65 22.00 20.18
N GLU A 754 21.12 22.80 21.13
CA GLU A 754 21.17 22.49 22.55
C GLU A 754 20.19 21.34 22.92
N ILE A 755 20.74 20.16 23.17
CA ILE A 755 19.99 18.93 23.50
C ILE A 755 19.06 19.12 24.72
N ASN A 756 19.54 19.84 25.74
CA ASN A 756 18.82 20.08 26.99
C ASN A 756 18.21 21.50 27.06
N ALA A 757 17.96 22.14 25.90
CA ALA A 757 17.19 23.38 25.84
C ALA A 757 15.79 23.19 26.46
N THR A 758 15.24 24.21 27.10
CA THR A 758 13.94 24.14 27.79
C THR A 758 12.93 25.16 27.28
N ASP A 759 11.74 24.69 26.90
CA ASP A 759 10.55 25.51 26.66
C ASP A 759 10.14 26.33 27.89
N LYS A 760 9.20 27.27 27.73
CA LYS A 760 8.60 28.04 28.85
C LYS A 760 7.97 27.17 29.96
N ASN A 761 7.62 25.92 29.64
CA ASN A 761 7.07 24.94 30.58
C ASN A 761 8.14 24.03 31.23
N GLY A 762 9.43 24.25 30.95
CA GLY A 762 10.53 23.36 31.36
C GLY A 762 10.60 22.07 30.54
N TRP A 763 9.97 22.02 29.35
CA TRP A 763 10.01 20.83 28.49
C TRP A 763 11.31 20.82 27.71
N THR A 764 11.94 19.65 27.62
CA THR A 764 13.10 19.41 26.74
C THR A 764 12.64 18.69 25.46
N PRO A 765 13.46 18.61 24.40
CA PRO A 765 13.14 17.85 23.20
C PRO A 765 12.83 16.37 23.50
N LEU A 766 13.45 15.81 24.54
CA LEU A 766 13.19 14.45 25.03
C LEU A 766 11.76 14.32 25.58
N HIS A 767 11.25 15.30 26.32
CA HIS A 767 9.85 15.30 26.77
C HIS A 767 8.87 15.32 25.58
N CYS A 768 9.16 16.12 24.55
CA CYS A 768 8.36 16.18 23.32
C CYS A 768 8.37 14.83 22.57
N ALA A 769 9.55 14.22 22.37
CA ALA A 769 9.68 12.93 21.70
C ALA A 769 8.99 11.80 22.48
N SER A 770 9.12 11.80 23.82
CA SER A 770 8.48 10.80 24.68
C SER A 770 6.97 10.96 24.72
N LYS A 771 6.44 12.19 24.64
CA LYS A 771 5.01 12.43 24.52
C LYS A 771 4.45 11.99 23.16
N ALA A 772 5.21 12.14 22.08
CA ALA A 772 4.76 11.78 20.73
C ALA A 772 5.01 10.31 20.35
N GLY A 773 5.74 9.56 21.19
CA GLY A 773 5.97 8.12 21.01
C GLY A 773 7.10 7.74 20.07
N HIS A 774 7.99 8.68 19.73
CA HIS A 774 9.00 8.47 18.68
C HIS A 774 10.28 7.80 19.21
N LEU A 775 10.23 6.47 19.38
CA LEU A 775 11.32 5.64 19.93
C LEU A 775 12.71 5.97 19.37
N ASN A 776 12.87 6.04 18.05
CA ASN A 776 14.17 6.26 17.43
C ASN A 776 14.75 7.66 17.76
N VAL A 777 13.89 8.66 17.91
CA VAL A 777 14.30 10.01 18.36
C VAL A 777 14.66 9.98 19.85
N VAL A 778 13.88 9.28 20.69
CA VAL A 778 14.19 9.11 22.12
C VAL A 778 15.53 8.38 22.31
N LYS A 779 15.82 7.35 21.50
CA LYS A 779 17.12 6.66 21.46
C LYS A 779 18.25 7.62 21.14
N LEU A 780 18.16 8.32 20.00
CA LEU A 780 19.16 9.30 19.54
C LEU A 780 19.41 10.42 20.55
N LEU A 781 18.36 10.96 21.17
CA LEU A 781 18.49 12.01 22.19
C LEU A 781 19.19 11.47 23.45
N CYS A 782 18.81 10.29 23.96
CA CYS A 782 19.49 9.68 25.11
C CYS A 782 20.96 9.31 24.81
N GLU A 783 21.25 8.80 23.61
CA GLU A 783 22.60 8.43 23.17
C GLU A 783 23.51 9.65 22.95
N SER A 784 22.95 10.78 22.50
CA SER A 784 23.66 12.06 22.38
C SER A 784 23.79 12.85 23.69
N GLY A 785 23.20 12.37 24.80
CA GLY A 785 23.40 12.92 26.15
C GLY A 785 22.22 13.69 26.75
N ALA A 786 21.00 13.53 26.24
CA ALA A 786 19.79 14.03 26.88
C ALA A 786 19.54 13.30 28.20
N SER A 787 19.30 14.04 29.29
CA SER A 787 19.09 13.43 30.61
C SER A 787 17.65 12.91 30.79
N PRO A 788 17.41 11.61 31.03
CA PRO A 788 16.07 11.07 31.29
C PRO A 788 15.48 11.53 32.64
N LYS A 789 16.31 12.08 33.53
CA LYS A 789 15.94 12.67 34.83
C LYS A 789 15.54 14.16 34.76
N SER A 790 15.53 14.79 33.58
CA SER A 790 15.10 16.19 33.48
C SER A 790 13.63 16.32 33.89
N GLU A 791 13.31 17.21 34.83
CA GLU A 791 11.93 17.48 35.24
C GLU A 791 11.38 18.75 34.57
N THR A 792 10.12 18.71 34.17
CA THR A 792 9.35 19.90 33.77
C THR A 792 8.95 20.78 34.97
N ASN A 793 8.40 21.97 34.73
CA ASN A 793 7.87 22.85 35.79
C ASN A 793 6.72 22.24 36.64
N LEU A 794 6.23 21.05 36.29
CA LEU A 794 5.22 20.28 37.03
C LEU A 794 5.84 19.05 37.74
N ASN A 795 7.16 18.96 37.78
CA ASN A 795 7.96 17.82 38.26
C ASN A 795 7.67 16.50 37.52
N CYS A 796 7.16 16.57 36.28
CA CYS A 796 6.97 15.41 35.41
C CYS A 796 8.25 15.18 34.58
N ALA A 797 8.78 13.96 34.60
CA ALA A 797 9.90 13.49 33.77
C ALA A 797 9.42 12.94 32.40
N PRO A 798 10.30 12.68 31.41
CA PRO A 798 9.91 12.22 30.07
C PRO A 798 9.14 10.89 30.08
N ILE A 799 9.47 9.99 31.01
CA ILE A 799 8.79 8.70 31.21
C ILE A 799 7.31 8.86 31.58
N TRP A 800 6.96 9.96 32.27
CA TRP A 800 5.59 10.29 32.62
C TRP A 800 4.72 10.51 31.38
N PHE A 801 5.29 11.20 30.38
CA PHE A 801 4.60 11.50 29.13
C PHE A 801 4.43 10.25 28.26
N ALA A 802 5.46 9.39 28.18
CA ALA A 802 5.38 8.10 27.50
C ALA A 802 4.27 7.20 28.09
N ALA A 803 4.15 7.15 29.42
CA ALA A 803 3.04 6.46 30.07
C ALA A 803 1.68 7.14 29.83
N SER A 804 1.62 8.48 29.77
CA SER A 804 0.36 9.21 29.63
C SER A 804 -0.34 9.02 28.27
N GLU A 805 0.43 8.85 27.20
CA GLU A 805 -0.08 8.68 25.83
C GLU A 805 0.03 7.21 25.35
N ASN A 806 0.32 6.26 26.26
CA ASN A 806 0.36 4.81 25.98
C ASN A 806 1.44 4.41 24.94
N HIS A 807 2.66 4.94 25.10
CA HIS A 807 3.81 4.65 24.22
C HIS A 807 4.75 3.63 24.84
N ASN A 808 4.45 2.35 24.63
CA ASN A 808 5.09 1.24 25.31
C ASN A 808 6.59 1.07 25.01
N ASP A 809 7.00 1.02 23.74
CA ASP A 809 8.41 0.80 23.41
C ASP A 809 9.30 1.95 23.93
N VAL A 810 8.76 3.17 23.96
CA VAL A 810 9.39 4.34 24.55
C VAL A 810 9.44 4.23 26.07
N LEU A 811 8.36 3.78 26.69
CA LEU A 811 8.28 3.54 28.13
C LEU A 811 9.29 2.47 28.55
N GLU A 812 9.35 1.32 27.88
CA GLU A 812 10.35 0.25 28.11
C GLU A 812 11.79 0.75 27.93
N TYR A 813 12.07 1.49 26.85
CA TYR A 813 13.40 2.07 26.65
C TYR A 813 13.79 3.07 27.74
N LEU A 814 12.86 3.92 28.19
CA LEU A 814 13.09 4.89 29.28
C LEU A 814 13.15 4.23 30.66
N LEU A 815 12.42 3.13 30.88
CA LEU A 815 12.53 2.30 32.08
C LEU A 815 13.96 1.74 32.20
N HIS A 816 14.54 1.24 31.12
CA HIS A 816 15.94 0.79 31.09
C HIS A 816 16.98 1.91 31.24
N LYS A 817 16.58 3.19 31.31
CA LYS A 817 17.48 4.31 31.66
C LYS A 817 17.23 4.75 33.10
N GLU A 818 18.19 5.48 33.67
CA GLU A 818 18.09 5.95 35.05
C GLU A 818 16.85 6.83 35.28
N HIS A 819 15.98 6.42 36.19
CA HIS A 819 14.77 7.15 36.58
C HIS A 819 14.47 6.94 38.08
N ASP A 820 13.82 7.92 38.70
CA ASP A 820 13.58 7.92 40.15
C ASP A 820 12.22 7.30 40.49
N THR A 821 12.20 5.97 40.67
CA THR A 821 10.99 5.16 40.87
C THR A 821 10.09 5.63 42.01
N GLN A 822 10.65 6.13 43.12
CA GLN A 822 9.88 6.62 44.25
C GLN A 822 9.09 7.90 43.91
N SER A 823 9.70 8.85 43.18
CA SER A 823 9.03 10.08 42.73
C SER A 823 7.85 9.76 41.81
N LEU A 824 8.05 8.78 40.91
CA LEU A 824 7.01 8.27 40.03
C LEU A 824 5.88 7.54 40.76
N MET A 825 6.18 6.82 41.87
CA MET A 825 5.16 6.16 42.69
C MET A 825 4.32 7.14 43.54
N ASP A 826 4.88 8.29 43.92
CA ASP A 826 4.11 9.32 44.62
C ASP A 826 3.07 9.99 43.69
N ASP A 827 3.31 10.04 42.37
CA ASP A 827 2.32 10.47 41.40
C ASP A 827 1.30 9.38 41.01
N LYS A 828 0.12 9.53 41.60
CA LYS A 828 -1.09 8.74 41.32
C LYS A 828 -1.47 8.73 39.83
N ARG A 829 -1.22 9.81 39.08
CA ARG A 829 -1.52 9.88 37.64
C ARG A 829 -0.57 8.99 36.85
N PHE A 830 0.72 9.00 37.18
CA PHE A 830 1.69 8.09 36.59
C PHE A 830 1.30 6.63 36.84
N ILE A 831 1.00 6.27 38.09
CA ILE A 831 0.57 4.91 38.46
C ILE A 831 -0.66 4.46 37.66
N TYR A 832 -1.68 5.32 37.55
CA TYR A 832 -2.88 5.05 36.74
C TYR A 832 -2.51 4.83 35.27
N ASN A 833 -1.75 5.74 34.68
CA ASN A 833 -1.32 5.67 33.28
C ASN A 833 -0.48 4.41 33.00
N LEU A 834 0.41 4.02 33.92
CA LEU A 834 1.20 2.80 33.86
C LEU A 834 0.33 1.54 33.86
N MET A 835 -0.79 1.52 34.62
CA MET A 835 -1.79 0.43 34.55
C MET A 835 -2.51 0.39 33.20
N VAL A 836 -2.84 1.55 32.63
CA VAL A 836 -3.47 1.61 31.29
C VAL A 836 -2.52 1.08 30.20
N CYS A 837 -1.25 1.50 30.22
CA CYS A 837 -0.21 0.98 29.34
C CYS A 837 -0.07 -0.54 29.46
N SER A 838 -0.08 -1.01 30.71
CA SER A 838 0.09 -2.41 31.06
C SER A 838 -1.04 -3.29 30.57
N LYS A 839 -2.29 -2.90 30.84
CA LYS A 839 -3.48 -3.63 30.40
C LYS A 839 -3.50 -3.85 28.88
N ASN A 840 -3.00 -2.89 28.11
CA ASN A 840 -2.96 -2.97 26.65
C ASN A 840 -1.84 -3.88 26.11
N HIS A 841 -0.86 -4.26 26.94
CA HIS A 841 0.36 -4.97 26.53
C HIS A 841 0.75 -6.07 27.53
N ASN A 842 -0.20 -6.94 27.87
CA ASN A 842 -0.01 -8.12 28.71
C ASN A 842 0.68 -7.85 30.07
N ASN A 843 0.53 -6.64 30.57
CA ASN A 843 1.11 -6.10 31.81
C ASN A 843 2.65 -6.08 31.91
N ILE A 844 3.35 -6.26 30.80
CA ILE A 844 4.81 -6.21 30.69
C ILE A 844 5.42 -4.88 31.23
N PRO A 845 4.82 -3.68 31.02
CA PRO A 845 5.36 -2.44 31.58
C PRO A 845 5.32 -2.33 33.11
N ILE A 846 4.33 -2.93 33.78
CA ILE A 846 4.29 -3.03 35.24
C ILE A 846 5.40 -3.98 35.72
N GLU A 847 5.58 -5.12 35.05
CA GLU A 847 6.67 -6.05 35.33
C GLU A 847 8.02 -5.36 35.20
N GLU A 848 8.27 -4.68 34.08
CA GLU A 848 9.56 -4.05 33.82
C GLU A 848 9.81 -2.84 34.75
N PHE A 849 8.78 -2.07 35.12
CA PHE A 849 8.90 -1.02 36.15
C PHE A 849 9.26 -1.56 37.54
N VAL A 850 8.74 -2.74 37.90
CA VAL A 850 9.12 -3.40 39.16
C VAL A 850 10.51 -4.00 39.08
N LEU A 851 10.87 -4.66 37.97
CA LEU A 851 12.13 -5.40 37.82
C LEU A 851 13.36 -4.50 37.65
N VAL A 852 13.20 -3.29 37.10
CA VAL A 852 14.30 -2.31 36.99
C VAL A 852 14.47 -1.48 38.27
N SER A 853 13.52 -1.54 39.21
CA SER A 853 13.63 -0.80 40.46
C SER A 853 14.76 -1.32 41.36
N PRO A 854 15.39 -0.48 42.19
CA PRO A 854 16.50 -0.90 43.07
C PRO A 854 16.07 -1.84 44.22
N ALA A 855 14.76 -2.01 44.43
CA ALA A 855 14.19 -2.95 45.40
C ALA A 855 12.85 -3.50 44.85
N PRO A 856 12.90 -4.52 43.95
CA PRO A 856 11.72 -4.99 43.23
C PRO A 856 10.56 -5.43 44.15
N VAL A 857 10.84 -6.21 45.20
CA VAL A 857 9.79 -6.72 46.11
C VAL A 857 9.10 -5.59 46.89
N ASP A 858 9.87 -4.57 47.30
CA ASP A 858 9.33 -3.39 48.00
C ASP A 858 8.52 -2.49 47.07
N THR A 859 8.99 -2.30 45.84
CA THR A 859 8.27 -1.57 44.78
C THR A 859 6.97 -2.26 44.45
N ALA A 860 6.98 -3.58 44.24
CA ALA A 860 5.78 -4.38 43.96
C ALA A 860 4.75 -4.29 45.10
N ALA A 861 5.18 -4.44 46.36
CA ALA A 861 4.32 -4.39 47.54
C ALA A 861 3.76 -2.99 47.86
N LYS A 862 4.47 -1.91 47.49
CA LYS A 862 3.96 -0.53 47.58
C LYS A 862 3.00 -0.24 46.42
N LEU A 863 3.36 -0.63 45.20
CA LEU A 863 2.58 -0.39 43.99
C LEU A 863 1.22 -1.13 44.00
N SER A 864 1.19 -2.38 44.49
CA SER A 864 -0.06 -3.13 44.68
C SER A 864 -1.03 -2.42 45.63
N ASN A 865 -0.54 -1.94 46.78
CA ASN A 865 -1.32 -1.17 47.75
C ASN A 865 -1.77 0.17 47.15
N LEU A 866 -0.93 0.85 46.36
CA LEU A 866 -1.32 2.07 45.67
C LEU A 866 -2.44 1.80 44.64
N TYR A 867 -2.38 0.71 43.88
CA TYR A 867 -3.45 0.30 42.97
C TYR A 867 -4.77 -0.01 43.69
N ILE A 868 -4.73 -0.77 44.79
CA ILE A 868 -5.92 -1.06 45.61
C ILE A 868 -6.50 0.24 46.21
N ASN A 869 -5.65 1.15 46.70
CA ASN A 869 -6.10 2.44 47.19
C ASN A 869 -6.71 3.33 46.10
N LEU A 870 -6.20 3.27 44.86
CA LEU A 870 -6.78 3.98 43.72
C LEU A 870 -8.13 3.37 43.29
N SER A 871 -8.29 2.04 43.32
CA SER A 871 -9.55 1.38 42.95
C SER A 871 -10.73 1.75 43.87
N THR A 872 -10.47 2.16 45.12
CA THR A 872 -11.50 2.68 46.02
C THR A 872 -11.96 4.10 45.68
N LYS A 873 -11.10 4.88 44.99
CA LYS A 873 -11.33 6.28 44.64
C LYS A 873 -11.91 6.42 43.22
N GLU A 874 -11.44 5.60 42.29
CA GLU A 874 -11.80 5.64 40.88
C GLU A 874 -12.69 4.46 40.48
N LYS A 875 -14.00 4.72 40.39
CA LYS A 875 -15.01 3.66 40.21
C LYS A 875 -15.06 3.07 38.80
N GLU A 876 -14.67 3.83 37.77
CA GLU A 876 -14.86 3.43 36.37
C GLU A 876 -13.90 2.32 35.91
N ARG A 877 -12.67 2.30 36.43
CA ARG A 877 -11.66 1.26 36.14
C ARG A 877 -11.20 0.48 37.38
N ALA A 878 -11.99 0.49 38.45
CA ALA A 878 -11.66 -0.19 39.71
C ALA A 878 -11.27 -1.67 39.53
N LYS A 879 -11.92 -2.39 38.60
CA LYS A 879 -11.59 -3.79 38.28
C LYS A 879 -10.17 -3.97 37.71
N ASP A 880 -9.76 -3.07 36.83
CA ASP A 880 -8.45 -3.12 36.17
C ASP A 880 -7.34 -2.76 37.17
N LEU A 881 -7.57 -1.74 38.01
CA LEU A 881 -6.70 -1.39 39.12
C LEU A 881 -6.53 -2.56 40.11
N ILE A 882 -7.61 -3.27 40.45
CA ILE A 882 -7.53 -4.46 41.32
C ILE A 882 -6.76 -5.61 40.64
N ALA A 883 -6.91 -5.80 39.33
CA ALA A 883 -6.15 -6.82 38.60
C ALA A 883 -4.65 -6.51 38.56
N ALA A 884 -4.27 -5.27 38.24
CA ALA A 884 -2.89 -4.79 38.29
C ALA A 884 -2.30 -4.88 39.71
N GLY A 885 -3.08 -4.51 40.73
CA GLY A 885 -2.69 -4.66 42.13
C GLY A 885 -2.41 -6.11 42.53
N LYS A 886 -3.28 -7.04 42.14
CA LYS A 886 -3.10 -8.48 42.35
C LYS A 886 -1.89 -9.06 41.61
N GLN A 887 -1.61 -8.60 40.40
CA GLN A 887 -0.39 -9.01 39.69
C GLN A 887 0.87 -8.51 40.40
N CYS A 888 0.88 -7.27 40.89
CA CYS A 888 1.98 -6.76 41.70
C CYS A 888 2.14 -7.55 43.02
N GLU A 889 1.04 -7.97 43.64
CA GLU A 889 1.04 -8.83 44.83
C GLU A 889 1.60 -10.24 44.54
N ALA A 890 1.18 -10.86 43.42
CA ALA A 890 1.70 -12.14 42.94
C ALA A 890 3.20 -12.06 42.54
N MET A 891 3.60 -10.97 41.91
CA MET A 891 5.00 -10.69 41.57
C MET A 891 5.84 -10.49 42.83
N ALA A 892 5.30 -9.84 43.87
CA ALA A 892 5.94 -9.76 45.17
C ALA A 892 6.09 -11.13 45.83
N THR A 893 5.11 -12.06 45.73
CA THR A 893 5.28 -13.44 46.22
C THR A 893 6.38 -14.19 45.49
N GLU A 894 6.42 -14.15 44.16
CA GLU A 894 7.38 -14.90 43.35
C GLU A 894 8.79 -14.34 43.50
N LEU A 895 8.96 -13.01 43.43
CA LEU A 895 10.27 -12.36 43.67
C LEU A 895 10.76 -12.61 45.10
N LEU A 896 9.87 -12.60 46.10
CA LEU A 896 10.24 -12.94 47.48
C LEU A 896 10.63 -14.43 47.60
N ALA A 897 9.94 -15.35 46.93
CA ALA A 897 10.28 -16.77 46.92
C ALA A 897 11.64 -17.04 46.26
N LEU A 898 11.90 -16.41 45.11
CA LEU A 898 13.18 -16.49 44.39
C LEU A 898 14.34 -15.87 45.19
N ALA A 899 14.08 -14.79 45.92
CA ALA A 899 15.07 -14.15 46.80
C ALA A 899 15.31 -14.90 48.12
N ALA A 900 14.27 -15.57 48.65
CA ALA A 900 14.29 -16.26 49.94
C ALA A 900 15.04 -17.61 49.93
N GLY A 901 15.20 -18.23 48.76
CA GLY A 901 15.96 -19.47 48.60
C GLY A 901 15.57 -20.56 49.61
N ALA A 902 16.56 -21.26 50.17
CA ALA A 902 16.34 -22.26 51.21
C ALA A 902 16.15 -21.65 52.62
N ASP A 903 16.87 -20.57 52.96
CA ASP A 903 16.94 -20.02 54.33
C ASP A 903 17.15 -18.48 54.40
N SER A 904 17.24 -17.72 53.30
CA SER A 904 17.55 -16.28 53.33
C SER A 904 16.35 -15.36 53.64
N ALA A 905 15.12 -15.89 53.69
CA ALA A 905 13.89 -15.16 53.97
C ALA A 905 13.99 -14.22 55.19
N GLY A 906 14.61 -14.68 56.28
CA GLY A 906 14.74 -13.91 57.52
C GLY A 906 15.55 -12.62 57.37
N HIS A 907 16.57 -12.60 56.49
CA HIS A 907 17.38 -11.41 56.23
C HIS A 907 16.65 -10.37 55.37
N ILE A 908 15.82 -10.81 54.43
CA ILE A 908 15.01 -9.91 53.59
C ILE A 908 13.89 -9.28 54.42
N LEU A 909 13.20 -10.07 55.26
CA LEU A 909 12.10 -9.59 56.10
C LEU A 909 12.55 -8.62 57.22
N THR A 910 13.80 -8.74 57.68
CA THR A 910 14.42 -7.83 58.67
C THR A 910 15.24 -6.69 58.05
N ALA A 911 15.39 -6.67 56.72
CA ALA A 911 16.03 -5.56 56.01
C ALA A 911 15.21 -4.27 56.15
N THR A 912 15.87 -3.12 56.06
CA THR A 912 15.17 -1.83 56.13
C THR A 912 14.90 -1.19 54.76
N ASP A 913 13.67 -0.71 54.60
CA ASP A 913 13.23 0.24 53.58
C ASP A 913 13.92 1.60 53.75
N ASN A 914 13.87 2.46 52.72
CA ASN A 914 14.38 3.83 52.70
C ASN A 914 13.76 4.74 53.79
N ARG A 915 12.61 4.34 54.36
CA ARG A 915 12.00 4.96 55.55
C ARG A 915 12.63 4.54 56.90
N ASN A 916 13.66 3.68 56.88
CA ASN A 916 14.27 3.00 58.03
C ASN A 916 13.28 2.12 58.83
N ILE A 917 12.31 1.52 58.15
CA ILE A 917 11.32 0.58 58.71
C ILE A 917 11.65 -0.84 58.21
N GLU A 918 11.50 -1.85 59.06
CA GLU A 918 11.69 -3.26 58.71
C GLU A 918 10.72 -3.68 57.60
N PHE A 919 11.19 -4.45 56.62
CA PHE A 919 10.40 -4.82 55.45
C PHE A 919 9.12 -5.60 55.80
N LEU A 920 9.17 -6.46 56.82
CA LEU A 920 7.97 -7.12 57.36
C LEU A 920 6.91 -6.13 57.87
N ASP A 921 7.35 -5.03 58.50
CA ASP A 921 6.44 -3.96 58.95
C ASP A 921 5.87 -3.19 57.76
N VAL A 922 6.63 -3.00 56.67
CA VAL A 922 6.14 -2.42 55.41
C VAL A 922 5.09 -3.30 54.75
N LEU A 923 5.30 -4.63 54.68
CA LEU A 923 4.30 -5.58 54.14
C LEU A 923 2.99 -5.57 54.95
N ILE A 924 3.08 -5.42 56.28
CA ILE A 924 1.92 -5.34 57.17
C ILE A 924 1.24 -3.96 57.08
N GLU A 925 1.98 -2.86 56.89
CA GLU A 925 1.41 -1.54 56.62
C GLU A 925 0.71 -1.46 55.25
N ASN A 926 1.23 -2.18 54.25
CA ASN A 926 0.68 -2.25 52.89
C ASN A 926 -0.43 -3.30 52.69
N GLU A 927 -0.89 -3.94 53.77
CA GLU A 927 -1.96 -4.95 53.77
C GLU A 927 -1.79 -6.10 52.74
N GLN A 928 -0.55 -6.53 52.49
CA GLN A 928 -0.22 -7.56 51.48
C GLN A 928 -0.56 -8.98 51.97
N LYS A 929 -1.87 -9.31 51.92
CA LYS A 929 -2.44 -10.52 52.50
C LYS A 929 -1.94 -11.80 51.83
N GLU A 930 -1.82 -11.81 50.49
CA GLU A 930 -1.39 -13.00 49.75
C GLU A 930 0.13 -13.22 49.94
N VAL A 931 0.94 -12.15 49.96
CA VAL A 931 2.39 -12.21 50.28
C VAL A 931 2.65 -12.76 51.68
N ILE A 932 1.88 -12.31 52.68
CA ILE A 932 2.00 -12.75 54.07
C ILE A 932 1.42 -14.16 54.28
N ALA A 933 0.49 -14.62 53.43
CA ALA A 933 -0.09 -15.96 53.51
C ALA A 933 0.73 -17.05 52.80
N HIS A 934 1.76 -16.68 52.03
CA HIS A 934 2.61 -17.61 51.29
C HIS A 934 3.38 -18.57 52.22
N THR A 935 3.67 -19.78 51.73
CA THR A 935 4.19 -20.91 52.54
C THR A 935 5.51 -20.59 53.27
N VAL A 936 6.32 -19.70 52.71
CA VAL A 936 7.59 -19.21 53.28
C VAL A 936 7.36 -18.41 54.57
N VAL A 937 6.25 -17.69 54.69
CA VAL A 937 5.85 -16.89 55.87
C VAL A 937 4.98 -17.71 56.84
N GLN A 938 4.34 -18.78 56.35
CA GLN A 938 3.26 -19.52 57.01
C GLN A 938 3.62 -20.28 58.30
N ARG A 939 4.89 -20.53 58.62
CA ARG A 939 5.30 -21.59 59.59
C ARG A 939 5.02 -21.28 61.09
N TYR A 940 4.09 -20.39 61.40
CA TYR A 940 3.90 -19.84 62.75
C TYR A 940 2.44 -19.44 63.10
N LEU A 941 1.71 -20.42 63.69
CA LEU A 941 0.49 -20.35 64.55
C LEU A 941 -0.89 -20.83 64.01
N GLN A 942 -1.69 -21.23 65.00
CA GLN A 942 -3.09 -21.72 65.05
C GLN A 942 -3.72 -21.25 66.40
N ASP A 943 -5.04 -21.15 66.65
CA ASP A 943 -6.23 -21.60 65.89
C ASP A 943 -7.50 -20.71 66.15
N LEU A 944 -8.71 -21.28 66.02
CA LEU A 944 -10.06 -20.70 66.01
C LEU A 944 -10.79 -20.68 67.38
N GLY A 945 -11.77 -19.77 67.59
CA GLY A 945 -12.52 -19.71 68.86
C GLY A 945 -13.78 -18.84 68.94
N ARG A 946 -14.65 -18.80 67.91
CA ARG A 946 -15.92 -18.03 67.95
C ARG A 946 -17.10 -18.72 67.23
N PHE A 947 -17.69 -19.74 67.86
CA PHE A 947 -18.98 -20.31 67.40
C PHE A 947 -19.99 -20.64 68.52
N LEU A 948 -19.56 -20.69 69.79
CA LEU A 948 -20.39 -21.14 70.93
C LEU A 948 -21.46 -20.15 71.42
N ALA A 949 -21.45 -18.89 70.97
CA ALA A 949 -22.20 -17.82 71.63
C ALA A 949 -23.72 -17.79 71.32
N VAL A 950 -24.16 -18.25 70.15
CA VAL A 950 -25.56 -18.04 69.68
C VAL A 950 -26.51 -19.12 70.22
N LEU A 951 -26.05 -20.37 70.34
CA LEU A 951 -26.86 -21.48 70.87
C LEU A 951 -27.31 -21.22 72.33
N ALA A 952 -26.43 -20.59 73.13
CA ALA A 952 -26.68 -20.32 74.55
C ALA A 952 -27.89 -19.41 74.80
N ILE A 953 -28.19 -18.47 73.88
CA ILE A 953 -29.24 -17.46 74.06
C ILE A 953 -30.64 -18.08 73.93
N PHE A 954 -30.84 -18.98 72.96
CA PHE A 954 -32.16 -19.59 72.72
C PHE A 954 -32.56 -20.61 73.80
N VAL A 955 -31.61 -21.41 74.28
CA VAL A 955 -31.86 -22.36 75.40
C VAL A 955 -32.22 -21.59 76.67
N PHE A 956 -31.60 -20.43 76.90
CA PHE A 956 -31.87 -19.58 78.06
C PHE A 956 -33.31 -19.03 78.07
N GLY A 957 -33.81 -18.53 76.94
CA GLY A 957 -35.16 -17.97 76.84
C GLY A 957 -36.27 -18.98 77.20
N PHE A 958 -36.22 -20.20 76.67
CA PHE A 958 -37.23 -21.21 76.94
C PHE A 958 -37.10 -21.86 78.32
N SER A 959 -35.87 -21.99 78.85
CA SER A 959 -35.66 -22.53 80.21
C SER A 959 -36.33 -21.70 81.31
N MET A 960 -36.31 -20.37 81.17
CA MET A 960 -37.01 -19.44 82.07
C MET A 960 -38.53 -19.56 81.93
N HIS A 961 -39.03 -19.92 80.75
CA HIS A 961 -40.46 -20.14 80.51
C HIS A 961 -40.98 -21.40 81.23
N ILE A 962 -40.21 -22.49 81.23
CA ILE A 962 -40.56 -23.71 81.99
C ILE A 962 -40.51 -23.48 83.51
N VAL A 963 -39.62 -22.62 84.00
CA VAL A 963 -39.62 -22.21 85.42
C VAL A 963 -40.91 -21.47 85.78
N ALA A 964 -41.41 -20.60 84.90
CA ALA A 964 -42.67 -19.89 85.11
C ALA A 964 -43.89 -20.85 85.14
N LEU A 965 -43.94 -21.85 84.26
CA LEU A 965 -45.03 -22.83 84.21
C LEU A 965 -45.13 -23.73 85.46
N ASN A 966 -44.04 -23.92 86.20
CA ASN A 966 -44.01 -24.76 87.40
C ASN A 966 -44.54 -24.07 88.67
N GLN A 967 -44.97 -22.80 88.61
CA GLN A 967 -45.52 -22.08 89.77
C GLN A 967 -46.82 -22.72 90.30
N PRO A 968 -47.01 -22.86 91.63
CA PRO A 968 -48.17 -23.55 92.20
C PRO A 968 -49.34 -22.59 92.43
N PHE A 969 -50.51 -22.87 91.84
CA PHE A 969 -51.73 -22.07 92.02
C PHE A 969 -52.98 -22.95 92.16
N ARG A 970 -53.91 -22.54 93.04
CA ARG A 970 -55.22 -23.15 93.27
C ARG A 970 -56.31 -22.09 93.38
N ASN A 971 -57.52 -22.43 92.91
CA ASN A 971 -58.69 -21.54 92.98
C ASN A 971 -59.23 -21.47 94.42
N ILE A 972 -59.70 -20.30 94.84
CA ILE A 972 -60.20 -20.03 96.20
C ILE A 972 -61.74 -20.08 96.23
N TYR A 973 -62.34 -20.79 97.19
CA TYR A 973 -63.79 -20.85 97.39
C TYR A 973 -64.22 -20.30 98.76
N LYS A 974 -64.80 -19.09 98.74
CA LYS A 974 -65.47 -18.33 99.83
C LYS A 974 -64.62 -17.97 101.10
N PRO A 975 -65.03 -16.96 101.90
CA PRO A 975 -64.10 -16.19 102.74
C PRO A 975 -64.29 -16.36 104.26
N GLU A 976 -63.17 -16.49 104.99
CA GLU A 976 -63.07 -16.23 106.43
C GLU A 976 -61.72 -15.55 106.76
N ASP A 977 -61.69 -14.78 107.85
CA ASP A 977 -60.80 -13.60 108.04
C ASP A 977 -59.33 -13.86 108.41
N ASN A 978 -58.69 -14.88 107.82
CA ASN A 978 -57.30 -15.27 108.15
C ASN A 978 -56.27 -15.12 107.00
N LYS A 979 -56.48 -14.17 106.08
CA LYS A 979 -55.51 -13.89 105.00
C LYS A 979 -54.25 -13.16 105.46
N TYR A 980 -54.37 -12.15 106.32
CA TYR A 980 -53.24 -11.31 106.72
C TYR A 980 -52.18 -12.04 107.56
N ALA A 981 -52.57 -13.03 108.37
CA ALA A 981 -51.64 -13.79 109.21
C ALA A 981 -50.71 -14.76 108.44
N ARG A 982 -51.12 -15.26 107.26
CA ARG A 982 -50.28 -16.17 106.43
C ARG A 982 -49.43 -15.44 105.39
N GLN A 983 -49.80 -14.23 104.97
CA GLN A 983 -48.99 -13.45 104.01
C GLN A 983 -47.67 -12.95 104.61
N ALA A 984 -47.63 -12.66 105.92
CA ALA A 984 -46.45 -12.14 106.63
C ALA A 984 -45.26 -13.14 106.77
N ARG A 985 -45.34 -14.35 106.20
CA ARG A 985 -44.25 -15.37 106.24
C ARG A 985 -43.77 -15.86 104.86
N ARG A 986 -43.98 -15.09 103.79
CA ARG A 986 -43.31 -15.37 102.50
C ARG A 986 -41.88 -14.80 102.48
N ARG A 987 -40.89 -15.65 102.24
CA ARG A 987 -39.50 -15.24 101.94
C ARG A 987 -39.38 -14.88 100.45
N LEU A 988 -38.33 -14.14 100.09
CA LEU A 988 -37.97 -13.93 98.68
C LEU A 988 -37.95 -15.28 97.93
N PHE A 989 -38.57 -15.33 96.74
CA PHE A 989 -38.72 -16.53 95.90
C PHE A 989 -39.54 -17.70 96.49
N SER A 990 -40.54 -17.46 97.35
CA SER A 990 -41.41 -18.54 97.89
C SER A 990 -42.22 -19.32 96.84
N ASP A 991 -42.44 -18.73 95.66
CA ASP A 991 -43.41 -19.24 94.67
C ASP A 991 -42.71 -19.92 93.47
N VAL A 992 -41.37 -19.91 93.43
CA VAL A 992 -40.56 -20.62 92.42
C VAL A 992 -40.22 -22.02 92.93
N THR A 993 -40.68 -23.04 92.21
CA THR A 993 -40.55 -24.47 92.58
C THR A 993 -39.36 -25.16 91.91
N MET A 994 -38.81 -24.60 90.85
CA MET A 994 -37.74 -25.17 90.02
C MET A 994 -36.62 -24.15 89.80
N ASN A 995 -35.36 -24.57 90.00
CA ASN A 995 -34.20 -23.69 89.83
C ASN A 995 -33.99 -23.34 88.34
N PRO A 996 -33.81 -22.06 87.96
CA PRO A 996 -33.61 -21.66 86.57
C PRO A 996 -32.43 -22.33 85.86
N LEU A 997 -31.29 -22.49 86.54
CA LEU A 997 -30.11 -23.14 85.98
C LEU A 997 -30.35 -24.64 85.70
N TYR A 998 -31.10 -25.32 86.56
CA TYR A 998 -31.48 -26.72 86.35
C TYR A 998 -32.47 -26.86 85.18
N SER A 999 -33.39 -25.89 85.01
CA SER A 999 -34.24 -25.79 83.82
C SER A 999 -33.44 -25.59 82.54
N PHE A 1000 -32.39 -24.76 82.59
CA PHE A 1000 -31.51 -24.50 81.46
C PHE A 1000 -30.73 -25.74 81.05
N GLU A 1001 -30.18 -26.47 82.03
CA GLU A 1001 -29.48 -27.73 81.80
C GLU A 1001 -30.42 -28.80 81.21
N LEU A 1002 -31.62 -28.98 81.77
CA LEU A 1002 -32.63 -29.90 81.22
C LEU A 1002 -32.97 -29.55 79.76
N LEU A 1003 -33.20 -28.27 79.46
CA LEU A 1003 -33.58 -27.84 78.12
C LEU A 1003 -32.42 -27.85 77.11
N PHE A 1004 -31.18 -27.70 77.59
CA PHE A 1004 -29.99 -27.90 76.77
C PHE A 1004 -29.91 -29.36 76.30
N PHE A 1005 -30.10 -30.32 77.22
CA PHE A 1005 -30.14 -31.75 76.88
C PHE A 1005 -31.40 -32.16 76.08
N ALA A 1006 -32.48 -31.38 76.14
CA ALA A 1006 -33.64 -31.54 75.26
C ALA A 1006 -33.29 -31.37 73.77
N VAL A 1007 -32.37 -30.45 73.41
CA VAL A 1007 -31.92 -30.27 72.01
C VAL A 1007 -31.32 -31.57 71.44
N PHE A 1008 -30.65 -32.35 72.30
CA PHE A 1008 -30.07 -33.65 71.95
C PHE A 1008 -31.06 -34.82 72.12
N GLY A 1009 -32.35 -34.53 72.33
CA GLY A 1009 -33.43 -35.52 72.47
C GLY A 1009 -33.45 -36.30 73.78
N GLN A 1010 -32.66 -35.90 74.79
CA GLN A 1010 -32.43 -36.73 75.99
C GLN A 1010 -33.46 -36.54 77.11
N THR A 1011 -34.29 -35.49 77.05
CA THR A 1011 -35.31 -35.21 78.08
C THR A 1011 -36.73 -35.36 77.56
N THR A 1012 -37.63 -35.88 78.38
CA THR A 1012 -39.06 -36.03 78.08
C THR A 1012 -39.91 -35.00 78.82
N THR A 1013 -41.10 -34.69 78.31
CA THR A 1013 -41.97 -33.61 78.84
C THR A 1013 -42.26 -33.74 80.34
N GLU A 1014 -42.47 -34.96 80.84
CA GLU A 1014 -42.82 -35.21 82.24
C GLU A 1014 -41.65 -34.86 83.20
N GLN A 1015 -40.38 -34.92 82.75
CA GLN A 1015 -39.22 -34.54 83.56
C GLN A 1015 -39.10 -33.01 83.76
N THR A 1016 -39.81 -32.21 82.97
CA THR A 1016 -39.83 -30.73 83.11
C THR A 1016 -40.80 -30.24 84.19
N ARG A 1017 -41.55 -31.14 84.83
CA ARG A 1017 -42.63 -30.81 85.77
C ARG A 1017 -42.32 -31.25 87.21
N VAL A 1018 -42.52 -30.36 88.18
CA VAL A 1018 -42.26 -30.64 89.60
C VAL A 1018 -43.54 -31.01 90.36
N HIS A 1019 -43.63 -32.26 90.83
CA HIS A 1019 -44.68 -32.72 91.75
C HIS A 1019 -44.17 -32.74 93.21
N ARG A 1020 -44.91 -32.15 94.14
CA ARG A 1020 -44.66 -32.21 95.60
C ARG A 1020 -45.80 -32.94 96.30
N ASN A 1021 -45.51 -34.14 96.80
CA ASN A 1021 -46.24 -35.01 97.72
C ASN A 1021 -47.79 -34.90 97.75
N ASP A 1022 -48.45 -35.89 97.16
CA ASP A 1022 -49.82 -36.41 97.41
C ASP A 1022 -51.02 -35.45 97.48
N SER A 1023 -50.87 -34.18 97.13
CA SER A 1023 -52.02 -33.35 96.75
C SER A 1023 -51.73 -32.53 95.51
N ASN A 1024 -52.56 -32.64 94.47
CA ASN A 1024 -52.37 -31.92 93.20
C ASN A 1024 -52.36 -30.39 93.42
N THR A 1025 -51.17 -29.77 93.39
CA THR A 1025 -50.97 -28.33 93.62
C THR A 1025 -51.20 -27.48 92.37
N GLN A 1026 -51.31 -28.10 91.20
CA GLN A 1026 -51.70 -27.47 89.94
C GLN A 1026 -52.94 -28.16 89.33
N PRO A 1027 -53.81 -27.44 88.61
CA PRO A 1027 -54.90 -28.03 87.84
C PRO A 1027 -54.41 -28.97 86.72
N ALA A 1028 -55.16 -30.03 86.42
CA ALA A 1028 -54.77 -31.04 85.43
C ALA A 1028 -54.56 -30.48 84.00
N TRP A 1029 -55.29 -29.42 83.62
CA TRP A 1029 -55.19 -28.81 82.28
C TRP A 1029 -53.80 -28.21 81.98
N THR A 1030 -53.00 -27.90 83.01
CA THR A 1030 -51.64 -27.37 82.83
C THR A 1030 -50.69 -28.34 82.10
N ASN A 1031 -50.94 -29.65 82.12
CA ASN A 1031 -50.13 -30.63 81.39
C ASN A 1031 -50.11 -30.34 79.86
N TYR A 1032 -51.25 -29.94 79.29
CA TYR A 1032 -51.32 -29.58 77.87
C TYR A 1032 -50.43 -28.38 77.53
N LEU A 1033 -50.30 -27.39 78.43
CA LEU A 1033 -49.39 -26.25 78.24
C LEU A 1033 -47.91 -26.68 78.23
N PHE A 1034 -47.48 -27.55 79.14
CA PHE A 1034 -46.12 -28.08 79.13
C PHE A 1034 -45.80 -28.82 77.83
N LYS A 1035 -46.74 -29.66 77.34
CA LYS A 1035 -46.57 -30.39 76.08
C LYS A 1035 -46.52 -29.48 74.86
N ILE A 1036 -47.33 -28.42 74.83
CA ILE A 1036 -47.31 -27.42 73.74
C ILE A 1036 -45.99 -26.61 73.75
N VAL A 1037 -45.59 -26.05 74.90
CA VAL A 1037 -44.40 -25.20 75.00
C VAL A 1037 -43.12 -26.00 74.73
N PHE A 1038 -43.01 -27.22 75.27
CA PHE A 1038 -41.88 -28.11 74.98
C PHE A 1038 -41.89 -28.61 73.52
N GLY A 1039 -43.06 -28.90 72.94
CA GLY A 1039 -43.18 -29.29 71.53
C GLY A 1039 -42.76 -28.18 70.57
N ILE A 1040 -43.17 -26.94 70.83
CA ILE A 1040 -42.72 -25.76 70.06
C ILE A 1040 -41.21 -25.56 70.20
N TYR A 1041 -40.67 -25.71 71.43
CA TYR A 1041 -39.23 -25.64 71.65
C TYR A 1041 -38.45 -26.66 70.82
N MET A 1042 -38.87 -27.93 70.82
CA MET A 1042 -38.24 -28.99 70.04
C MET A 1042 -38.32 -28.75 68.54
N LEU A 1043 -39.46 -28.28 68.04
CA LEU A 1043 -39.63 -27.94 66.62
C LEU A 1043 -38.71 -26.78 66.20
N VAL A 1044 -38.67 -25.69 66.98
CA VAL A 1044 -37.83 -24.53 66.65
C VAL A 1044 -36.34 -24.85 66.80
N SER A 1045 -35.91 -25.49 67.90
CA SER A 1045 -34.49 -25.78 68.13
C SER A 1045 -33.95 -26.87 67.20
N VAL A 1046 -34.59 -28.03 67.14
CA VAL A 1046 -34.05 -29.21 66.44
C VAL A 1046 -34.39 -29.19 64.95
N VAL A 1047 -35.62 -28.85 64.56
CA VAL A 1047 -36.05 -28.95 63.15
C VAL A 1047 -35.71 -27.69 62.36
N VAL A 1048 -35.83 -26.50 62.95
CA VAL A 1048 -35.58 -25.23 62.25
C VAL A 1048 -34.15 -24.72 62.45
N LEU A 1049 -33.73 -24.45 63.70
CA LEU A 1049 -32.47 -23.76 63.96
C LEU A 1049 -31.23 -24.60 63.61
N ILE A 1050 -31.20 -25.89 63.93
CA ILE A 1050 -30.06 -26.76 63.55
C ILE A 1050 -29.95 -26.89 62.02
N ASN A 1051 -31.05 -27.20 61.33
CA ASN A 1051 -31.01 -27.38 59.87
C ASN A 1051 -30.72 -26.09 59.10
N LEU A 1052 -31.25 -24.94 59.56
CA LEU A 1052 -30.94 -23.64 58.97
C LEU A 1052 -29.49 -23.21 59.25
N LEU A 1053 -28.94 -23.54 60.42
CA LEU A 1053 -27.52 -23.33 60.73
C LEU A 1053 -26.63 -24.18 59.83
N ILE A 1054 -26.96 -25.46 59.60
CA ILE A 1054 -26.23 -26.33 58.66
C ILE A 1054 -26.26 -25.74 57.24
N ALA A 1055 -27.43 -25.29 56.76
CA ALA A 1055 -27.57 -24.70 55.43
C ALA A 1055 -26.78 -23.38 55.27
N MET A 1056 -26.93 -22.44 56.20
CA MET A 1056 -26.17 -21.18 56.18
C MET A 1056 -24.66 -21.42 56.28
N MET A 1057 -24.22 -22.33 57.15
CA MET A 1057 -22.81 -22.64 57.32
C MET A 1057 -22.24 -23.25 56.04
N SER A 1058 -22.93 -24.20 55.38
CA SER A 1058 -22.45 -24.81 54.14
C SER A 1058 -22.16 -23.77 53.04
N ASP A 1059 -23.14 -22.92 52.72
CA ASP A 1059 -23.02 -21.97 51.60
C ASP A 1059 -22.05 -20.81 51.89
N THR A 1060 -21.99 -20.34 53.15
CA THR A 1060 -21.03 -19.28 53.52
C THR A 1060 -19.62 -19.81 53.65
N TYR A 1061 -19.43 -21.01 54.23
CA TYR A 1061 -18.13 -21.65 54.35
C TYR A 1061 -17.54 -21.94 52.97
N GLN A 1062 -18.29 -22.54 52.03
CA GLN A 1062 -17.79 -22.84 50.68
C GLN A 1062 -17.27 -21.60 49.92
N ARG A 1063 -17.88 -20.42 50.11
CA ARG A 1063 -17.42 -19.18 49.45
C ARG A 1063 -16.27 -18.49 50.17
N ILE A 1064 -16.19 -18.64 51.49
CA ILE A 1064 -15.28 -17.86 52.33
C ILE A 1064 -14.01 -18.64 52.69
N GLN A 1065 -14.05 -19.98 52.79
CA GLN A 1065 -12.99 -20.82 53.34
C GLN A 1065 -11.58 -20.47 52.84
N ALA A 1066 -11.38 -20.36 51.52
CA ALA A 1066 -10.08 -20.01 50.94
C ALA A 1066 -9.62 -18.58 51.28
N GLN A 1067 -10.53 -17.61 51.25
CA GLN A 1067 -10.23 -16.21 51.58
C GLN A 1067 -10.02 -16.00 53.08
N SER A 1068 -10.83 -16.64 53.93
CA SER A 1068 -10.71 -16.54 55.39
C SER A 1068 -9.41 -17.11 55.92
N ASP A 1069 -8.86 -18.15 55.29
CA ASP A 1069 -7.56 -18.70 55.65
C ASP A 1069 -6.44 -17.65 55.42
N ILE A 1070 -6.49 -16.95 54.28
CA ILE A 1070 -5.58 -15.83 53.95
C ILE A 1070 -5.76 -14.65 54.94
N GLU A 1071 -7.00 -14.21 55.20
CA GLU A 1071 -7.26 -13.09 56.12
C GLU A 1071 -6.91 -13.42 57.58
N TRP A 1072 -7.11 -14.67 57.98
CA TRP A 1072 -6.73 -15.17 59.29
C TRP A 1072 -5.20 -15.22 59.45
N LYS A 1073 -4.45 -15.70 58.45
CA LYS A 1073 -2.97 -15.63 58.42
C LYS A 1073 -2.44 -14.19 58.52
N TYR A 1074 -3.07 -13.24 57.83
CA TYR A 1074 -2.72 -11.82 57.93
C TYR A 1074 -3.01 -11.23 59.33
N GLY A 1075 -4.21 -11.48 59.88
CA GLY A 1075 -4.58 -11.05 61.23
C GLY A 1075 -3.69 -11.64 62.32
N LEU A 1076 -3.27 -12.89 62.14
CA LEU A 1076 -2.31 -13.59 62.97
C LEU A 1076 -0.92 -12.94 62.92
N SER A 1077 -0.41 -12.65 61.72
CA SER A 1077 0.88 -11.95 61.53
C SER A 1077 0.90 -10.57 62.22
N LYS A 1078 -0.21 -9.83 62.15
CA LYS A 1078 -0.38 -8.55 62.86
C LYS A 1078 -0.35 -8.70 64.39
N LEU A 1079 -0.93 -9.80 64.92
CA LEU A 1079 -0.88 -10.14 66.34
C LEU A 1079 0.56 -10.46 66.78
N ILE A 1080 1.28 -11.26 65.98
CA ILE A 1080 2.67 -11.66 66.23
C ILE A 1080 3.60 -10.45 66.24
N ARG A 1081 3.53 -9.58 65.22
CA ARG A 1081 4.28 -8.32 65.17
C ARG A 1081 4.05 -7.48 66.42
N ASN A 1082 2.77 -7.29 66.80
CA ASN A 1082 2.44 -6.54 68.01
C ASN A 1082 3.04 -7.22 69.25
N MET A 1083 2.93 -8.54 69.40
CA MET A 1083 3.50 -9.30 70.53
C MET A 1083 5.04 -9.23 70.59
N HIS A 1084 5.73 -9.23 69.45
CA HIS A 1084 7.20 -9.15 69.42
C HIS A 1084 7.70 -7.71 69.67
N ARG A 1085 6.99 -6.71 69.16
CA ARG A 1085 7.33 -5.27 69.27
C ARG A 1085 6.89 -4.66 70.61
N THR A 1086 5.79 -5.14 71.22
CA THR A 1086 5.40 -4.80 72.59
C THR A 1086 5.84 -5.88 73.56
N ASN A 1087 7.02 -5.71 74.15
CA ASN A 1087 7.58 -6.63 75.16
C ASN A 1087 6.87 -6.45 76.52
N THR A 1088 5.54 -6.63 76.54
CA THR A 1088 4.65 -6.44 77.68
C THR A 1088 4.25 -7.78 78.29
N ALA A 1089 4.59 -8.01 79.56
CA ALA A 1089 4.17 -9.19 80.29
C ALA A 1089 2.63 -9.35 80.29
N PRO A 1090 2.09 -10.58 80.24
CA PRO A 1090 0.66 -10.82 80.08
C PRO A 1090 -0.16 -10.18 81.21
N SER A 1091 -1.32 -9.63 80.86
CA SER A 1091 -2.14 -8.73 81.68
C SER A 1091 -2.54 -9.19 83.10
N PRO A 1092 -2.83 -10.48 83.42
CA PRO A 1092 -3.09 -10.88 84.81
C PRO A 1092 -1.84 -10.75 85.68
N LEU A 1093 -0.66 -11.00 85.11
CA LEU A 1093 0.60 -10.68 85.76
C LEU A 1093 0.90 -9.20 85.69
N ASN A 1094 0.52 -8.43 84.67
CA ASN A 1094 0.82 -6.99 84.62
C ASN A 1094 0.11 -6.23 85.76
N LEU A 1095 -1.14 -6.57 86.12
CA LEU A 1095 -1.80 -5.96 87.28
C LEU A 1095 -1.07 -6.31 88.58
N VAL A 1096 -0.68 -7.58 88.77
CA VAL A 1096 0.04 -8.01 89.98
C VAL A 1096 1.48 -7.52 90.00
N THR A 1097 2.20 -7.44 88.89
CA THR A 1097 3.61 -7.03 88.81
C THR A 1097 3.77 -5.53 88.77
N THR A 1098 2.84 -4.75 88.21
CA THR A 1098 2.83 -3.29 88.41
C THR A 1098 2.40 -2.95 89.83
N TRP A 1099 1.40 -3.62 90.40
CA TRP A 1099 0.98 -3.38 91.78
C TRP A 1099 2.03 -3.90 92.78
N LEU A 1100 2.73 -5.00 92.50
CA LEU A 1100 3.85 -5.54 93.28
C LEU A 1100 5.13 -4.73 93.06
N MET A 1101 5.47 -4.28 91.86
CA MET A 1101 6.60 -3.35 91.65
C MET A 1101 6.32 -2.02 92.34
N TRP A 1102 5.09 -1.50 92.24
CA TRP A 1102 4.64 -0.30 92.95
C TRP A 1102 4.60 -0.52 94.47
N LEU A 1103 4.16 -1.68 94.95
CA LEU A 1103 4.12 -2.01 96.39
C LEU A 1103 5.51 -2.35 96.93
N ILE A 1104 6.42 -2.93 96.13
CA ILE A 1104 7.85 -3.05 96.42
C ILE A 1104 8.49 -1.67 96.44
N HIS A 1105 8.20 -0.77 95.49
CA HIS A 1105 8.65 0.62 95.52
C HIS A 1105 8.13 1.33 96.77
N ARG A 1106 6.84 1.18 97.08
CA ARG A 1106 6.15 1.80 98.23
C ARG A 1106 6.60 1.20 99.56
N CYS A 1107 7.04 -0.07 99.58
CA CYS A 1107 7.68 -0.72 100.72
C CYS A 1107 9.15 -0.31 100.86
N LYS A 1108 9.91 -0.16 99.76
CA LYS A 1108 11.25 0.47 99.77
C LYS A 1108 11.18 1.89 100.28
N ASP A 1109 10.21 2.68 99.81
CA ASP A 1109 9.94 4.04 100.29
C ASP A 1109 9.53 4.06 101.76
N ARG A 1110 8.71 3.11 102.23
CA ARG A 1110 8.32 3.00 103.65
C ARG A 1110 9.46 2.51 104.55
N LEU A 1111 10.35 1.66 104.05
CA LEU A 1111 11.59 1.25 104.73
C LEU A 1111 12.58 2.42 104.81
N ASN A 1112 12.77 3.15 103.71
CA ASN A 1112 13.62 4.35 103.67
C ASN A 1112 13.03 5.49 104.54
N LYS A 1113 11.71 5.66 104.59
CA LYS A 1113 11.03 6.66 105.45
C LYS A 1113 11.00 6.31 106.94
N LYS A 1114 11.50 5.14 107.37
CA LYS A 1114 11.61 4.77 108.80
C LYS A 1114 13.02 4.97 109.40
N LYS A 1115 14.02 5.41 108.63
CA LYS A 1115 15.25 5.98 109.19
C LYS A 1115 15.06 7.49 109.33
N ARG A 1116 15.13 8.00 110.56
CA ARG A 1116 15.12 9.46 110.85
C ARG A 1116 16.37 10.13 110.24
N PRO A 1117 16.29 11.40 109.83
CA PRO A 1117 17.43 12.15 109.31
C PRO A 1117 18.37 12.61 110.42
N SER A 1118 19.66 12.79 110.10
CA SER A 1118 20.61 13.57 110.89
C SER A 1118 21.16 14.74 110.09
N LEU A 1119 20.44 15.87 110.19
CA LEU A 1119 21.00 17.19 110.51
C LEU A 1119 22.32 17.62 109.81
N VAL A 1120 22.27 17.88 108.50
CA VAL A 1120 23.13 18.87 107.81
C VAL A 1120 22.31 19.56 106.71
N HIS A 1121 22.18 20.91 106.75
CA HIS A 1121 21.63 21.85 105.74
C HIS A 1121 20.35 21.45 104.95
N MET A 1122 19.27 22.24 104.83
CA MET A 1122 18.97 23.65 105.14
C MET A 1122 19.98 24.70 104.62
N ILE A 1123 19.87 25.07 103.33
CA ILE A 1123 19.98 26.44 102.78
C ILE A 1123 19.71 26.40 101.25
N GLY A 1124 19.01 27.42 100.71
CA GLY A 1124 18.82 27.66 99.26
C GLY A 1124 17.52 27.09 98.66
N LEU A 1125 16.36 27.77 98.71
CA LEU A 1125 15.89 28.95 97.94
C LEU A 1125 15.25 28.67 96.56
N GLN A 1126 13.92 28.80 96.55
CA GLN A 1126 13.05 29.54 95.61
C GLN A 1126 12.90 29.17 94.10
N ARG A 1127 11.62 29.21 93.68
CA ARG A 1127 11.06 29.61 92.36
C ARG A 1127 11.29 28.67 91.16
N GLN A 1128 10.55 28.78 90.04
CA GLN A 1128 9.15 29.17 89.73
C GLN A 1128 8.91 28.95 88.20
N ASP A 1129 7.70 28.58 87.80
CA ASP A 1129 7.09 28.78 86.46
C ASP A 1129 7.70 28.20 85.15
N GLN A 1130 6.88 28.39 84.12
CA GLN A 1130 6.72 27.76 82.82
C GLN A 1130 7.82 27.87 81.73
N MET A 1131 7.70 26.92 80.79
CA MET A 1131 7.88 27.02 79.32
C MET A 1131 9.22 27.45 78.67
N SER A 1132 9.80 26.45 77.98
CA SER A 1132 10.28 26.48 76.58
C SER A 1132 11.58 27.19 76.16
N ALA A 1133 12.24 26.51 75.21
CA ALA A 1133 13.23 26.98 74.23
C ALA A 1133 14.57 27.60 74.69
N ARG A 1134 15.68 26.92 74.34
CA ARG A 1134 16.73 27.57 73.54
C ARG A 1134 17.66 26.59 72.81
N SER A 1135 18.09 27.02 71.62
CA SER A 1135 19.19 26.47 70.83
C SER A 1135 20.52 27.20 71.13
N LYS A 1136 21.64 26.56 70.76
CA LYS A 1136 23.05 27.03 70.75
C LYS A 1136 23.79 27.19 72.09
N ALA A 1137 24.70 26.24 72.34
CA ALA A 1137 26.15 26.47 72.49
C ALA A 1137 26.88 25.10 72.45
N GLY A 1138 27.99 24.89 71.76
CA GLY A 1138 28.71 25.72 70.80
C GLY A 1138 29.79 24.89 70.09
N ALA A 1139 30.28 25.34 68.94
CA ALA A 1139 31.37 24.68 68.21
C ALA A 1139 32.73 25.32 68.53
N LYS A 1140 33.73 24.50 68.86
CA LYS A 1140 35.18 24.72 68.69
C LYS A 1140 35.86 23.32 68.67
N TRP A 1141 36.26 22.74 67.53
CA TRP A 1141 37.43 23.06 66.66
C TRP A 1141 38.72 22.58 67.38
N LEU A 1142 39.56 21.63 66.92
CA LEU A 1142 40.03 21.10 65.59
C LEU A 1142 40.34 19.56 65.72
N SER A 1143 40.67 18.69 64.72
CA SER A 1143 40.76 18.76 63.24
C SER A 1143 40.98 17.39 62.53
N LYS A 1144 40.37 17.20 61.34
CA LYS A 1144 40.99 16.78 60.04
C LYS A 1144 41.79 15.47 59.90
N VAL A 1145 41.25 14.51 59.11
CA VAL A 1145 41.81 13.73 57.96
C VAL A 1145 40.69 12.77 57.48
N LYS A 1146 40.51 12.26 56.26
CA LYS A 1146 40.59 12.65 54.83
C LYS A 1146 40.24 11.34 54.05
N ARG A 1147 39.65 11.46 52.85
CA ARG A 1147 39.22 10.41 51.87
C ARG A 1147 39.97 9.06 51.77
N GLY A 1148 39.24 8.04 51.26
CA GLY A 1148 39.70 6.78 50.62
C GLY A 1148 38.77 5.63 51.03
N GLN A 1149 37.94 4.99 50.20
CA GLN A 1149 38.17 4.26 48.94
C GLN A 1149 39.19 3.12 49.11
N VAL A 1150 38.71 1.87 49.06
CA VAL A 1150 39.37 0.62 48.57
C VAL A 1150 38.48 -0.59 48.93
N VAL A 1151 38.02 -1.30 47.89
CA VAL A 1151 37.61 -2.71 47.87
C VAL A 1151 38.92 -3.49 47.60
N PRO A 1152 39.28 -4.64 48.23
CA PRO A 1152 38.56 -5.90 47.92
C PRO A 1152 38.64 -7.12 48.89
N LYS A 1153 37.79 -8.10 48.56
CA LYS A 1153 38.00 -9.57 48.50
C LYS A 1153 38.33 -10.46 49.72
N ASP A 1154 37.59 -11.58 49.71
CA ASP A 1154 37.97 -12.97 49.98
C ASP A 1154 38.63 -13.32 51.34
N SER A 1155 37.96 -14.14 52.16
CA SER A 1155 38.02 -15.61 51.96
C SER A 1155 37.26 -16.44 53.01
N THR A 1156 36.48 -17.41 52.51
CA THR A 1156 36.24 -18.76 53.06
C THR A 1156 36.31 -19.01 54.58
N ARG A 1157 35.20 -19.50 55.16
CA ARG A 1157 35.28 -20.64 56.10
C ARG A 1157 34.03 -21.52 56.09
N LEU A 1158 34.20 -22.78 55.72
CA LEU A 1158 33.23 -23.86 55.95
C LEU A 1158 33.10 -24.15 57.45
N SER A 1159 31.90 -24.48 57.92
CA SER A 1159 31.71 -25.50 58.97
C SER A 1159 30.28 -26.04 59.01
N VAL A 1160 30.16 -27.24 58.44
CA VAL A 1160 29.32 -28.41 58.83
C VAL A 1160 28.31 -28.22 59.98
N VAL A 1161 27.10 -28.70 59.70
CA VAL A 1161 25.93 -28.86 60.60
C VAL A 1161 26.24 -29.63 61.89
N HIS A 1162 25.74 -29.13 63.03
CA HIS A 1162 25.22 -30.01 64.08
C HIS A 1162 24.06 -29.34 64.86
N LEU A 1163 23.02 -30.13 65.19
CA LEU A 1163 21.80 -29.64 65.83
C LEU A 1163 21.99 -29.37 67.34
N SER A 1164 21.40 -28.29 67.86
CA SER A 1164 20.24 -28.35 68.79
C SER A 1164 19.97 -26.97 69.45
N PRO A 1165 18.73 -26.68 69.94
CA PRO A 1165 18.31 -25.29 70.16
C PRO A 1165 18.20 -24.88 71.63
N LEU A 1166 18.79 -23.74 71.98
CA LEU A 1166 18.34 -22.89 73.09
C LEU A 1166 18.75 -21.43 72.81
N GLY A 1167 17.76 -20.58 72.56
CA GLY A 1167 17.98 -19.25 72.03
C GLY A 1167 18.53 -18.26 73.06
N SER A 1168 19.51 -17.45 72.63
CA SER A 1168 19.81 -16.17 73.27
C SER A 1168 20.27 -15.13 72.24
N GLN A 1169 19.73 -13.93 72.43
CA GLN A 1169 19.95 -12.64 71.78
C GLN A 1169 21.22 -12.47 70.90
N MET A 1170 21.04 -11.88 69.71
CA MET A 1170 22.12 -11.21 68.98
C MET A 1170 21.79 -9.74 68.63
N SER A 1171 22.86 -8.97 68.49
CA SER A 1171 22.98 -7.52 68.62
C SER A 1171 22.55 -6.68 67.41
N PHE A 1172 21.88 -5.55 67.68
CA PHE A 1172 21.85 -4.39 66.77
C PHE A 1172 23.26 -3.81 66.58
N SER A 1173 23.81 -3.83 65.36
CA SER A 1173 24.95 -2.94 64.99
C SER A 1173 25.22 -2.75 63.49
N ASN A 1174 24.62 -3.52 62.58
CA ASN A 1174 24.63 -3.24 61.14
C ASN A 1174 23.24 -3.56 60.54
N MET A 1175 22.41 -2.54 60.29
CA MET A 1175 21.13 -2.71 59.59
C MET A 1175 21.37 -2.67 58.08
N THR A 1176 21.04 -3.76 57.40
CA THR A 1176 21.19 -3.91 55.96
C THR A 1176 19.97 -3.34 55.23
N ARG A 1177 20.20 -2.44 54.27
CA ARG A 1177 19.14 -1.90 53.39
C ARG A 1177 18.72 -2.93 52.36
N ILE A 1178 17.42 -3.03 52.12
CA ILE A 1178 16.82 -4.01 51.19
C ILE A 1178 17.43 -3.99 49.78
N GLU A 1179 17.80 -2.80 49.29
CA GLU A 1179 18.47 -2.57 47.98
C GLU A 1179 19.78 -3.38 47.83
N ASN A 1180 20.50 -3.64 48.92
CA ASN A 1180 21.83 -4.27 48.91
C ASN A 1180 21.86 -5.67 49.58
N VAL A 1181 20.70 -6.21 50.00
CA VAL A 1181 20.63 -7.49 50.71
C VAL A 1181 20.71 -8.69 49.76
N VAL A 1182 20.30 -8.51 48.51
CA VAL A 1182 20.30 -9.55 47.48
C VAL A 1182 20.70 -8.96 46.13
N ASP A 1183 21.28 -9.77 45.25
CA ASP A 1183 21.56 -9.38 43.87
C ASP A 1183 20.23 -9.39 43.07
N TRP A 1184 19.56 -8.24 43.06
CA TRP A 1184 18.25 -8.07 42.43
C TRP A 1184 18.29 -8.19 40.91
N GLU A 1185 19.42 -7.91 40.25
CA GLU A 1185 19.55 -8.08 38.79
C GLU A 1185 19.52 -9.56 38.40
N VAL A 1186 20.22 -10.42 39.14
CA VAL A 1186 20.21 -11.87 38.92
C VAL A 1186 18.83 -12.45 39.21
N ILE A 1187 18.12 -11.95 40.23
CA ILE A 1187 16.75 -12.39 40.54
C ILE A 1187 15.77 -11.92 39.47
N ALA A 1188 15.89 -10.69 38.97
CA ALA A 1188 15.06 -10.19 37.88
C ALA A 1188 15.25 -11.02 36.60
N LYS A 1189 16.49 -11.43 36.28
CA LYS A 1189 16.76 -12.36 35.17
C LYS A 1189 16.09 -13.73 35.38
N LYS A 1190 16.19 -14.32 36.59
CA LYS A 1190 15.51 -15.58 36.93
C LYS A 1190 13.99 -15.49 36.85
N TYR A 1191 13.41 -14.37 37.30
CA TYR A 1191 11.98 -14.11 37.19
C TYR A 1191 11.53 -14.01 35.73
N ARG A 1192 12.27 -13.29 34.87
CA ARG A 1192 11.99 -13.26 33.43
C ARG A 1192 12.08 -14.65 32.79
N ALA A 1193 13.07 -15.47 33.14
CA ALA A 1193 13.21 -16.84 32.63
C ALA A 1193 12.02 -17.74 33.03
N LEU A 1194 11.54 -17.64 34.28
CA LEU A 1194 10.37 -18.37 34.77
C LEU A 1194 9.04 -17.98 34.11
N MET A 1195 8.93 -16.75 33.60
CA MET A 1195 7.67 -16.21 33.08
C MET A 1195 7.61 -16.14 31.55
N ARG A 1196 8.73 -16.30 30.83
CA ARG A 1196 8.81 -16.10 29.36
C ARG A 1196 9.17 -17.34 28.52
N ASP A 1197 9.40 -18.51 29.12
CA ASP A 1197 9.67 -19.79 28.41
C ASP A 1197 10.86 -19.74 27.41
N GLU A 1198 11.90 -18.93 27.68
CA GLU A 1198 13.14 -18.96 26.90
C GLU A 1198 14.16 -19.95 27.49
N PRO A 1199 14.86 -20.75 26.66
CA PRO A 1199 15.83 -21.75 27.14
C PRO A 1199 17.10 -21.12 27.70
N GLU A 1200 17.63 -21.68 28.78
CA GLU A 1200 18.92 -21.27 29.37
C GLU A 1200 20.08 -21.49 28.39
N GLU A 1201 20.73 -20.41 27.91
CA GLU A 1201 22.08 -20.53 27.35
C GLU A 1201 23.11 -20.75 28.49
N PRO A 1202 24.02 -21.72 28.35
CA PRO A 1202 24.96 -22.06 29.41
C PRO A 1202 26.10 -21.04 29.53
N ALA A 1203 26.08 -20.26 30.61
CA ALA A 1203 27.19 -19.38 30.96
C ALA A 1203 28.46 -20.18 31.32
N ASN A 1204 29.45 -20.20 30.42
CA ASN A 1204 30.89 -20.11 30.76
C ASN A 1204 31.79 -20.13 29.52
N LYS A 1205 32.36 -18.96 29.17
CA LYS A 1205 33.77 -18.78 28.77
C LYS A 1205 34.07 -17.28 28.58
N GLU A 1206 34.88 -16.72 29.47
CA GLU A 1206 35.49 -15.41 29.23
C GLU A 1206 36.70 -15.54 28.30
N ASN A 1207 36.90 -14.52 27.46
CA ASN A 1207 38.16 -14.07 26.85
C ASN A 1207 38.97 -15.07 26.01
N GLU A 1208 38.90 -14.90 24.68
CA GLU A 1208 40.12 -14.76 23.86
C GLU A 1208 39.87 -13.80 22.68
N SER A 1209 40.93 -13.36 22.01
CA SER A 1209 41.05 -12.05 21.35
C SER A 1209 40.91 -12.04 19.82
N ASP A 1210 40.54 -10.86 19.31
CA ASP A 1210 40.94 -10.24 18.02
C ASP A 1210 40.47 -10.82 16.67
N SER A 1211 40.56 -9.92 15.67
CA SER A 1211 40.43 -10.06 14.21
C SER A 1211 39.03 -10.17 13.56
N VAL A 1212 38.63 -9.03 12.97
CA VAL A 1212 38.13 -8.78 11.60
C VAL A 1212 37.98 -10.01 10.68
N ASP A 1213 36.82 -10.17 10.02
CA ASP A 1213 36.69 -10.01 8.55
C ASP A 1213 35.21 -10.13 8.07
N GLU A 1214 35.00 -9.81 6.79
CA GLU A 1214 33.73 -9.37 6.17
C GLU A 1214 32.82 -10.49 5.61
N GLU A 1215 31.69 -10.04 5.04
CA GLU A 1215 30.94 -10.59 3.90
C GLU A 1215 29.76 -11.58 4.07
N SER A 1216 28.59 -11.09 3.62
CA SER A 1216 27.56 -11.84 2.85
C SER A 1216 26.63 -12.82 3.63
N GLU A 1217 25.39 -13.12 3.23
CA GLU A 1217 24.61 -12.83 2.01
C GLU A 1217 23.15 -12.37 2.30
N ILE A 1218 22.50 -11.86 1.24
CA ILE A 1218 21.10 -11.41 1.18
C ILE A 1218 20.16 -12.58 0.85
N VAL A 1219 19.10 -12.82 1.63
CA VAL A 1219 17.83 -13.40 1.11
C VAL A 1219 16.62 -12.77 1.83
N PRO A 1220 15.70 -12.07 1.12
CA PRO A 1220 14.47 -11.57 1.70
C PRO A 1220 13.36 -12.64 1.66
N ASN A 1221 12.70 -12.91 2.79
CA ASN A 1221 11.57 -13.84 2.83
C ASN A 1221 10.22 -13.09 2.82
N ASN A 1222 9.43 -13.41 1.80
CA ASN A 1222 8.11 -12.90 1.49
C ASN A 1222 7.16 -12.81 2.70
N ILE A 1223 6.50 -11.68 2.86
CA ILE A 1223 5.17 -11.61 3.50
C ILE A 1223 4.16 -11.34 2.39
N ALA A 1224 3.23 -12.28 2.22
CA ALA A 1224 2.22 -12.23 1.17
C ALA A 1224 1.17 -11.17 1.44
N ALA A 1225 0.75 -10.45 0.39
CA ALA A 1225 -0.43 -9.61 0.42
C ALA A 1225 -1.72 -10.45 0.43
N ALA A 1226 -2.73 -10.00 1.16
CA ALA A 1226 -4.12 -10.42 1.00
C ALA A 1226 -5.04 -9.18 1.15
N PRO A 1227 -5.83 -8.81 0.12
CA PRO A 1227 -6.79 -7.70 0.15
C PRO A 1227 -8.23 -8.20 0.44
N PRO A 1228 -9.26 -7.33 0.49
CA PRO A 1228 -9.25 -5.85 0.52
C PRO A 1228 -9.67 -5.24 1.88
#